data_AF-A0A9K3PKE0-F1
#
_entry.id   AF-A0A9K3PKE0-F1
#
_cell.length_a   1.000
_cell.length_b   1.000
_cell.length_c   1.000
_cell.angle_alpha   90.00
_cell.angle_beta   90.00
_cell.angle_gamma   90.00
#
_symmetry.space_group_name_H-M   'P 1'
#
loop_
_entity.id
_entity.type
_entity.pdbx_description
1 polymer ?
#
loop_
_entity_poly.entity_id
_entity_poly.type
_entity_poly.pdbx_seq_one_letter_code
_entity_poly.pdbx_strand_id
1 'polypeptide(L)'
;MARMERFRWWVIEFIASAVVLASFLSYRYYLPDDSEWSQADTWIFVVPSISTFLSLLGTVASVFQRDEDSVCRIESILVWTVTALWTIAAVFTTVGSVRTQDVFFYETFISLHPNLYFFSLFAIIIAVILMASWFNQYIHGEDVEHSTSTQWILLGSLSFLAMLSAIAFRDSVYIEETVKDFANGTAVNITNTVPICESEVYTCKRATFAIVLSALSGIVACIMTPWRGSSPKCRADVSIMLFLGWLLGVVFITFGSGPGVRWGSLYFASYMNLFLCLDIIIESTAGNDCTVANEIRTSSVIGHGAIFDAAYTQLERINTESQEKFDRTKSYNDLFESVMLASGSEDEETNHLSVTTRRSSFHETYEQSKVNRLELWCILLIESCVNVAAIVPKLSDSDRRSLAEKMVLMLPSLSIVTSCFGFATCMRTKKRSKIIQYVSVTMALLIWVTAVPFLSYIVDSAILGYTPDGSTVANQDANLFFSTWISVLVVILLVTNLFQASVVTSDWVLLATFSFALMGSSMVYSRTMNSTETDELGNEIEVPLCTKYIHLQKTSCKGVTLSMYLGFFSGITSMIMTLLFRCGPLIHFCTACCLAVFWGTSVAFITFSKKYDTDAGLLYFSCWAGCLLTIDLATMNFVMIVRQYEKKKASREHASQDEAVSS
;
A
#
# COMPACT_ATOMS: atom_id res chain seq x y z
N MET A 1 -1.96 21.90 -5.97
CA MET A 1 -1.97 20.81 -4.94
C MET A 1 -1.07 19.65 -5.36
N ALA A 2 -1.15 19.18 -6.61
CA ALA A 2 -0.39 18.07 -7.17
C ALA A 2 1.14 18.17 -6.98
N ARG A 3 1.72 19.38 -7.08
CA ARG A 3 3.16 19.61 -6.86
C ARG A 3 3.67 19.12 -5.51
N MET A 4 2.92 19.39 -4.42
CA MET A 4 3.34 18.99 -3.07
C MET A 4 3.21 17.49 -2.85
N GLU A 5 2.27 16.85 -3.56
CA GLU A 5 2.10 15.41 -3.52
C GLU A 5 3.24 14.70 -4.25
N ARG A 6 3.67 15.22 -5.41
CA ARG A 6 4.85 14.70 -6.11
C ARG A 6 6.14 14.90 -5.34
N PHE A 7 6.32 16.03 -4.68
CA PHE A 7 7.46 16.23 -3.77
C PHE A 7 7.54 15.11 -2.74
N ARG A 8 6.41 14.76 -2.10
CA ARG A 8 6.35 13.65 -1.15
C ARG A 8 6.79 12.33 -1.79
N TRP A 9 6.24 11.99 -2.96
CA TRP A 9 6.61 10.74 -3.65
C TRP A 9 8.08 10.71 -4.08
N TRP A 10 8.64 11.83 -4.52
CA TRP A 10 10.08 11.94 -4.84
C TRP A 10 10.98 11.72 -3.60
N VAL A 11 10.58 12.24 -2.45
CA VAL A 11 11.31 12.01 -1.19
C VAL A 11 11.28 10.54 -0.79
N ILE A 12 10.11 9.89 -0.90
CA ILE A 12 9.97 8.47 -0.58
C ILE A 12 10.81 7.62 -1.54
N GLU A 13 10.79 7.94 -2.83
CA GLU A 13 11.59 7.25 -3.85
C GLU A 13 13.11 7.41 -3.61
N PHE A 14 13.55 8.61 -3.26
CA PHE A 14 14.94 8.89 -2.89
C PHE A 14 15.38 8.02 -1.72
N ILE A 15 14.57 7.94 -0.66
CA ILE A 15 14.87 7.13 0.53
C ILE A 15 14.90 5.65 0.16
N ALA A 16 13.88 5.17 -0.56
CA ALA A 16 13.80 3.76 -0.94
C ALA A 16 15.02 3.33 -1.77
N SER A 17 15.35 4.10 -2.81
CA SER A 17 16.54 3.88 -3.64
C SER A 17 17.84 3.93 -2.84
N ALA A 18 17.99 4.89 -1.92
CA ALA A 18 19.17 5.02 -1.07
C ALA A 18 19.33 3.82 -0.11
N VAL A 19 18.22 3.29 0.41
CA VAL A 19 18.23 2.11 1.27
C VAL A 19 18.63 0.85 0.49
N VAL A 20 18.13 0.68 -0.74
CA VAL A 20 18.57 -0.41 -1.62
C VAL A 20 20.07 -0.31 -1.88
N LEU A 21 20.57 0.88 -2.22
CA LEU A 21 21.99 1.13 -2.48
C LEU A 21 22.86 0.83 -1.24
N ALA A 22 22.49 1.36 -0.08
CA ALA A 22 23.23 1.13 1.17
C ALA A 22 23.23 -0.34 1.57
N SER A 23 22.12 -1.05 1.35
CA SER A 23 21.99 -2.48 1.64
C SER A 23 22.88 -3.31 0.71
N PHE A 24 22.92 -2.97 -0.57
CA PHE A 24 23.82 -3.61 -1.53
C PHE A 24 25.29 -3.37 -1.20
N LEU A 25 25.67 -2.12 -0.87
CA LEU A 25 27.04 -1.80 -0.47
C LEU A 25 27.46 -2.56 0.80
N SER A 26 26.56 -2.70 1.76
CA SER A 26 26.81 -3.50 2.96
C SER A 26 26.95 -4.98 2.65
N TYR A 27 26.14 -5.53 1.75
CA TYR A 27 26.30 -6.90 1.27
C TYR A 27 27.68 -7.10 0.64
N ARG A 28 28.05 -6.21 -0.29
CA ARG A 28 29.30 -6.29 -1.04
C ARG A 28 30.53 -6.15 -0.15
N TYR A 29 30.47 -5.31 0.88
CA TYR A 29 31.54 -5.15 1.88
C TYR A 29 31.86 -6.44 2.63
N TYR A 30 30.94 -7.40 2.69
CA TYR A 30 31.16 -8.68 3.38
C TYR A 30 31.57 -9.83 2.47
N LEU A 31 31.54 -9.65 1.16
CA LEU A 31 32.08 -10.62 0.22
C LEU A 31 33.63 -10.53 0.22
N PRO A 32 34.35 -11.64 -0.04
CA PRO A 32 35.79 -11.61 -0.21
C PRO A 32 36.19 -10.60 -1.30
N ASP A 33 37.28 -9.85 -1.09
CA ASP A 33 37.77 -8.83 -2.02
C ASP A 33 38.00 -9.38 -3.45
N ASP A 34 38.30 -10.68 -3.57
CA ASP A 34 38.57 -11.36 -4.84
C ASP A 34 37.31 -11.83 -5.59
N SER A 35 36.11 -11.64 -5.04
CA SER A 35 34.87 -12.04 -5.74
C SER A 35 34.62 -11.12 -6.94
N GLU A 36 34.50 -11.67 -8.14
CA GLU A 36 34.15 -10.86 -9.33
C GLU A 36 32.71 -10.35 -9.22
N TRP A 37 32.44 -9.13 -9.73
CA TRP A 37 31.09 -8.60 -9.79
C TRP A 37 30.28 -9.40 -10.80
N SER A 38 29.16 -9.98 -10.38
CA SER A 38 28.22 -10.56 -11.32
C SER A 38 27.52 -9.46 -12.13
N GLN A 39 26.92 -9.83 -13.26
CA GLN A 39 26.09 -8.91 -14.03
C GLN A 39 24.91 -8.39 -13.19
N ALA A 40 24.39 -9.21 -12.28
CA ALA A 40 23.29 -8.82 -11.40
C ALA A 40 23.75 -7.85 -10.32
N ASP A 41 24.91 -8.08 -9.70
CA ASP A 41 25.52 -7.13 -8.75
C ASP A 41 25.69 -5.76 -9.40
N THR A 42 26.09 -5.74 -10.67
CA THR A 42 26.23 -4.51 -11.43
C THR A 42 24.88 -3.78 -11.58
N TRP A 43 23.81 -4.47 -11.94
CA TRP A 43 22.48 -3.86 -12.07
C TRP A 43 21.89 -3.41 -10.73
N ILE A 44 22.05 -4.22 -9.68
CA ILE A 44 21.62 -3.92 -8.31
C ILE A 44 22.39 -2.72 -7.74
N PHE A 45 23.61 -2.46 -8.20
CA PHE A 45 24.35 -1.25 -7.84
C PHE A 45 23.91 -0.04 -8.68
N VAL A 46 23.88 -0.20 -10.01
CA VAL A 46 23.69 0.89 -10.97
C VAL A 46 22.29 1.49 -10.86
N VAL A 47 21.24 0.66 -10.82
CA VAL A 47 19.86 1.16 -10.82
C VAL A 47 19.54 1.99 -9.58
N PRO A 48 19.77 1.51 -8.35
CA PRO A 48 19.55 2.31 -7.15
C PRO A 48 20.45 3.54 -7.06
N SER A 49 21.69 3.48 -7.55
CA SER A 49 22.59 4.65 -7.59
C SER A 49 22.03 5.77 -8.47
N ILE A 50 21.65 5.42 -9.71
CA ILE A 50 21.07 6.40 -10.65
C ILE A 50 19.72 6.87 -10.13
N SER A 51 18.86 5.96 -9.65
CA SER A 51 17.54 6.31 -9.12
C SER A 51 17.63 7.23 -7.90
N THR A 52 18.55 6.99 -6.97
CA THR A 52 18.80 7.87 -5.82
C THR A 52 19.16 9.27 -6.29
N PHE A 53 20.07 9.39 -7.27
CA PHE A 53 20.47 10.69 -7.81
C PHE A 53 19.31 11.40 -8.53
N LEU A 54 18.59 10.70 -9.41
CA LEU A 54 17.46 11.27 -10.15
C LEU A 54 16.32 11.69 -9.20
N SER A 55 16.10 10.94 -8.12
CA SER A 55 15.05 11.24 -7.14
C SER A 55 15.39 12.41 -6.24
N LEU A 56 16.68 12.61 -5.94
CA LEU A 56 17.16 13.85 -5.33
C LEU A 56 16.92 15.04 -6.27
N LEU A 57 17.22 14.91 -7.58
CA LEU A 57 16.92 15.95 -8.56
C LEU A 57 15.42 16.24 -8.67
N GLY A 58 14.56 15.21 -8.66
CA GLY A 58 13.10 15.36 -8.66
C GLY A 58 12.58 16.05 -7.40
N THR A 59 13.16 15.74 -6.24
CA THR A 59 12.88 16.42 -4.97
C THR A 59 13.27 17.90 -5.04
N VAL A 60 14.45 18.22 -5.57
CA VAL A 60 14.91 19.62 -5.72
C VAL A 60 14.05 20.36 -6.74
N ALA A 61 13.75 19.75 -7.89
CA ALA A 61 12.92 20.34 -8.94
C ALA A 61 11.52 20.69 -8.43
N SER A 62 10.90 19.78 -7.68
CA SER A 62 9.59 20.00 -7.07
C SER A 62 9.58 21.10 -6.00
N VAL A 63 10.71 21.42 -5.35
CA VAL A 63 10.81 22.54 -4.38
C VAL A 63 11.08 23.89 -5.05
N PHE A 64 12.04 23.99 -5.97
CA PHE A 64 12.65 25.28 -6.31
C PHE A 64 12.07 26.02 -7.52
N GLN A 65 11.32 25.37 -8.40
CA GLN A 65 11.00 26.01 -9.68
C GLN A 65 9.70 26.82 -9.67
N ARG A 66 9.75 28.03 -10.25
CA ARG A 66 8.62 28.99 -10.35
C ARG A 66 7.85 28.90 -11.66
N ASP A 67 8.42 28.27 -12.70
CA ASP A 67 7.90 28.31 -14.07
C ASP A 67 7.36 26.93 -14.49
N GLU A 68 6.02 26.78 -14.45
CA GLU A 68 5.29 25.51 -14.50
C GLU A 68 5.63 24.63 -15.72
N ASP A 69 5.83 25.24 -16.89
CA ASP A 69 6.07 24.51 -18.14
C ASP A 69 7.46 23.84 -18.16
N SER A 70 8.48 24.56 -17.68
CA SER A 70 9.85 24.03 -17.62
C SER A 70 9.99 22.91 -16.59
N VAL A 71 9.30 23.05 -15.45
CA VAL A 71 9.26 22.04 -14.38
C VAL A 71 8.65 20.76 -14.91
N CYS A 72 7.50 20.89 -15.58
CA CYS A 72 6.76 19.74 -16.05
C CYS A 72 7.62 18.89 -16.99
N ARG A 73 8.37 19.50 -17.91
CA ARG A 73 9.26 18.78 -18.85
C ARG A 73 10.41 18.06 -18.15
N ILE A 74 11.11 18.73 -17.23
CA ILE A 74 12.22 18.12 -16.49
C ILE A 74 11.69 16.97 -15.62
N GLU A 75 10.62 17.21 -14.88
CA GLU A 75 9.96 16.20 -14.05
C GLU A 75 9.49 15.00 -14.89
N SER A 76 8.94 15.23 -16.09
CA SER A 76 8.57 14.16 -17.03
C SER A 76 9.75 13.24 -17.33
N ILE A 77 10.89 13.82 -17.73
CA ILE A 77 12.09 13.06 -18.07
C ILE A 77 12.57 12.26 -16.87
N LEU A 78 12.57 12.87 -15.69
CA LEU A 78 12.98 12.21 -14.45
C LEU A 78 12.06 11.02 -14.11
N VAL A 79 10.75 11.22 -14.12
CA VAL A 79 9.76 10.16 -13.82
C VAL A 79 9.92 8.99 -14.79
N TRP A 80 9.90 9.25 -16.10
CA TRP A 80 10.03 8.19 -17.10
C TRP A 80 11.36 7.43 -16.98
N THR A 81 12.45 8.14 -16.69
CA THR A 81 13.77 7.51 -16.53
C THR A 81 13.80 6.62 -15.29
N VAL A 82 13.30 7.09 -14.15
CA VAL A 82 13.24 6.30 -12.90
C VAL A 82 12.34 5.08 -13.06
N THR A 83 11.15 5.24 -13.65
CA THR A 83 10.25 4.11 -13.92
C THR A 83 10.88 3.10 -14.87
N ALA A 84 11.56 3.54 -15.93
CA ALA A 84 12.25 2.65 -16.86
C ALA A 84 13.39 1.88 -16.17
N LEU A 85 14.22 2.57 -15.36
CA LEU A 85 15.30 1.94 -14.60
C LEU A 85 14.78 0.87 -13.65
N TRP A 86 13.72 1.18 -12.90
CA TRP A 86 13.11 0.22 -11.97
C TRP A 86 12.37 -0.92 -12.66
N THR A 87 11.78 -0.68 -13.83
CA THR A 87 11.19 -1.75 -14.64
C THR A 87 12.28 -2.71 -15.16
N ILE A 88 13.39 -2.16 -15.65
CA ILE A 88 14.56 -2.93 -16.07
C ILE A 88 15.12 -3.72 -14.88
N ALA A 89 15.31 -3.07 -13.72
CA ALA A 89 15.72 -3.75 -12.51
C ALA A 89 14.74 -4.83 -12.10
N ALA A 90 13.42 -4.59 -12.15
CA ALA A 90 12.41 -5.59 -11.84
C ALA A 90 12.58 -6.83 -12.74
N VAL A 91 12.78 -6.65 -14.05
CA VAL A 91 13.04 -7.76 -14.96
C VAL A 91 14.34 -8.47 -14.56
N PHE A 92 15.42 -7.77 -14.25
CA PHE A 92 16.69 -8.42 -13.88
C PHE A 92 16.69 -9.04 -12.48
N THR A 93 15.93 -8.51 -11.52
CA THR A 93 15.82 -9.05 -10.15
C THR A 93 14.80 -10.18 -10.06
N THR A 94 13.74 -10.13 -10.89
CA THR A 94 12.74 -11.20 -10.94
C THR A 94 13.08 -12.29 -11.95
N VAL A 95 13.49 -11.95 -13.18
CA VAL A 95 13.77 -12.90 -14.29
C VAL A 95 15.26 -13.23 -14.42
N GLY A 96 16.16 -12.49 -13.75
CA GLY A 96 17.59 -12.77 -13.76
C GLY A 96 17.93 -14.18 -13.30
N SER A 97 18.94 -14.77 -13.96
CA SER A 97 19.36 -16.18 -13.89
C SER A 97 19.39 -16.79 -12.48
N VAL A 98 19.35 -18.12 -12.38
CA VAL A 98 19.57 -18.89 -11.13
C VAL A 98 20.74 -18.38 -10.25
N ARG A 99 21.77 -17.72 -10.81
CA ARG A 99 22.84 -17.06 -10.02
C ARG A 99 22.45 -15.78 -9.29
N THR A 100 21.40 -15.08 -9.71
CA THR A 100 20.88 -13.90 -9.00
C THR A 100 20.00 -14.30 -7.83
N GLN A 101 19.52 -15.54 -7.82
CA GLN A 101 18.88 -16.11 -6.64
C GLN A 101 19.87 -16.13 -5.48
N ASP A 102 21.15 -16.48 -5.67
CA ASP A 102 22.15 -16.48 -4.59
C ASP A 102 22.35 -15.10 -3.91
N VAL A 103 22.01 -13.99 -4.58
CA VAL A 103 22.10 -12.64 -4.02
C VAL A 103 20.85 -12.29 -3.21
N PHE A 104 19.67 -12.70 -3.66
CA PHE A 104 18.41 -12.33 -3.00
C PHE A 104 17.85 -13.41 -2.09
N PHE A 105 18.14 -14.69 -2.34
CA PHE A 105 17.50 -15.87 -1.78
C PHE A 105 18.50 -16.99 -1.48
N TYR A 106 18.45 -17.55 -0.27
CA TYR A 106 19.11 -18.81 0.07
C TYR A 106 18.14 -19.95 -0.24
N GLU A 107 18.60 -20.95 -1.01
CA GLU A 107 17.85 -22.18 -1.34
C GLU A 107 16.38 -21.91 -1.70
N THR A 108 16.12 -21.01 -2.65
CA THR A 108 14.78 -20.67 -3.20
C THR A 108 13.70 -20.15 -2.23
N PHE A 109 13.93 -20.06 -0.91
CA PHE A 109 12.85 -19.81 0.06
C PHE A 109 13.10 -18.67 1.06
N ILE A 110 14.36 -18.29 1.35
CA ILE A 110 14.66 -17.28 2.38
C ILE A 110 15.34 -16.08 1.75
N SER A 111 14.75 -14.89 1.86
CA SER A 111 15.38 -13.66 1.37
C SER A 111 16.66 -13.37 2.17
N LEU A 112 17.84 -13.53 1.57
CA LEU A 112 19.15 -13.23 2.17
C LEU A 112 19.30 -11.75 2.54
N HIS A 113 18.75 -10.87 1.70
CA HIS A 113 18.82 -9.42 1.87
C HIS A 113 17.43 -8.78 1.76
N PRO A 114 16.61 -8.85 2.83
CA PRO A 114 15.23 -8.37 2.80
C PRO A 114 15.13 -6.88 2.43
N ASN A 115 16.04 -6.01 2.90
CA ASN A 115 16.03 -4.61 2.47
C ASN A 115 16.15 -4.47 0.95
N LEU A 116 17.11 -5.19 0.38
CA LEU A 116 17.39 -5.11 -1.05
C LEU A 116 16.14 -5.51 -1.84
N TYR A 117 15.47 -6.57 -1.40
CA TYR A 117 14.25 -7.07 -2.03
C TYR A 117 13.04 -6.14 -1.83
N PHE A 118 12.66 -5.85 -0.58
CA PHE A 118 11.45 -5.09 -0.25
C PHE A 118 11.54 -3.62 -0.66
N PHE A 119 12.70 -2.96 -0.49
CA PHE A 119 12.85 -1.57 -0.92
C PHE A 119 12.98 -1.44 -2.44
N SER A 120 13.49 -2.46 -3.15
CA SER A 120 13.44 -2.45 -4.62
C SER A 120 11.99 -2.54 -5.11
N LEU A 121 11.20 -3.44 -4.53
CA LEU A 121 9.77 -3.55 -4.83
C LEU A 121 9.01 -2.26 -4.50
N PHE A 122 9.29 -1.68 -3.33
CA PHE A 122 8.68 -0.43 -2.90
C PHE A 122 9.05 0.71 -3.85
N ALA A 123 10.32 0.85 -4.23
CA ALA A 123 10.76 1.86 -5.19
C ALA A 123 10.11 1.70 -6.58
N ILE A 124 9.93 0.46 -7.05
CA ILE A 124 9.14 0.19 -8.27
C ILE A 124 7.71 0.73 -8.14
N ILE A 125 7.05 0.46 -7.02
CA ILE A 125 5.68 0.92 -6.78
C ILE A 125 5.62 2.46 -6.76
N ILE A 126 6.55 3.12 -6.04
CA ILE A 126 6.59 4.58 -5.97
C ILE A 126 6.89 5.20 -7.34
N ALA A 127 7.80 4.61 -8.13
CA ALA A 127 8.07 5.04 -9.50
C ALA A 127 6.83 4.95 -10.41
N VAL A 128 6.00 3.92 -10.24
CA VAL A 128 4.71 3.81 -10.96
C VAL A 128 3.71 4.84 -10.47
N ILE A 129 3.63 5.10 -9.15
CA ILE A 129 2.76 6.16 -8.60
C ILE A 129 3.17 7.54 -9.13
N LEU A 130 4.47 7.83 -9.20
CA LEU A 130 5.00 9.05 -9.81
C LEU A 130 4.60 9.15 -11.29
N MET A 131 4.72 8.05 -12.04
CA MET A 131 4.29 7.98 -13.45
C MET A 131 2.78 8.22 -13.59
N ALA A 132 1.96 7.59 -12.76
CA ALA A 132 0.51 7.76 -12.79
C ALA A 132 0.08 9.19 -12.42
N SER A 133 0.67 9.75 -11.36
CA SER A 133 0.44 11.14 -10.94
C SER A 133 0.79 12.12 -12.06
N TRP A 134 1.93 11.90 -12.73
CA TRP A 134 2.35 12.69 -13.87
C TRP A 134 1.40 12.53 -15.08
N PHE A 135 1.07 11.28 -15.43
CA PHE A 135 0.21 10.94 -16.57
C PHE A 135 -1.17 11.60 -16.43
N ASN A 136 -1.73 11.58 -15.22
CA ASN A 136 -3.03 12.19 -14.95
C ASN A 136 -3.01 13.71 -15.10
N GLN A 137 -1.99 14.38 -14.57
CA GLN A 137 -1.89 15.83 -14.72
C GLN A 137 -1.78 16.21 -16.20
N TYR A 138 -0.93 15.52 -16.96
CA TYR A 138 -0.57 15.95 -18.31
C TYR A 138 -1.60 15.56 -19.36
N ILE A 139 -2.13 14.34 -19.28
CA ILE A 139 -3.04 13.82 -20.30
C ILE A 139 -4.47 14.22 -19.97
N HIS A 140 -4.88 14.11 -18.70
CA HIS A 140 -6.29 14.26 -18.34
C HIS A 140 -6.67 15.71 -17.99
N GLY A 141 -5.69 16.59 -17.72
CA GLY A 141 -5.96 17.95 -17.22
C GLY A 141 -6.39 17.94 -15.75
N GLU A 142 -6.49 19.11 -15.11
CA GLU A 142 -6.78 19.22 -13.67
C GLU A 142 -8.21 18.80 -13.26
N ASP A 143 -9.13 18.63 -14.21
CA ASP A 143 -10.57 18.46 -13.94
C ASP A 143 -11.07 16.99 -13.94
N VAL A 144 -10.24 16.00 -14.20
CA VAL A 144 -10.68 14.59 -14.30
C VAL A 144 -10.35 13.81 -13.03
N GLU A 145 -11.26 12.91 -12.59
CA GLU A 145 -11.12 11.94 -11.50
C GLU A 145 -9.72 11.27 -11.47
N HIS A 146 -8.78 11.90 -10.77
CA HIS A 146 -7.35 11.51 -10.74
C HIS A 146 -7.11 10.15 -10.07
N SER A 147 -8.02 9.71 -9.22
CA SER A 147 -7.91 8.45 -8.45
C SER A 147 -8.05 7.24 -9.36
N THR A 148 -9.08 7.17 -10.21
CA THR A 148 -9.39 5.93 -10.94
C THR A 148 -8.37 5.59 -12.00
N SER A 149 -7.87 6.57 -12.76
CA SER A 149 -6.80 6.34 -13.75
C SER A 149 -5.51 5.85 -13.07
N THR A 150 -5.17 6.40 -11.90
CA THR A 150 -4.03 5.95 -11.09
C THR A 150 -4.17 4.48 -10.69
N GLN A 151 -5.36 4.10 -10.21
CA GLN A 151 -5.65 2.71 -9.81
C GLN A 151 -5.48 1.73 -10.98
N TRP A 152 -5.97 2.08 -12.18
CA TRP A 152 -5.78 1.25 -13.38
C TRP A 152 -4.30 1.13 -13.77
N ILE A 153 -3.52 2.22 -13.73
CA ILE A 153 -2.07 2.18 -14.03
C ILE A 153 -1.33 1.27 -13.04
N LEU A 154 -1.66 1.36 -11.75
CA LEU A 154 -1.10 0.51 -10.71
C LEU A 154 -1.48 -0.96 -10.92
N LEU A 155 -2.77 -1.23 -11.20
CA LEU A 155 -3.26 -2.58 -11.48
C LEU A 155 -2.53 -3.19 -12.68
N GLY A 156 -2.34 -2.42 -13.76
CA GLY A 156 -1.59 -2.87 -14.93
C GLY A 156 -0.15 -3.23 -14.59
N SER A 157 0.55 -2.33 -13.90
CA SER A 157 1.96 -2.49 -13.54
C SER A 157 2.19 -3.69 -12.61
N LEU A 158 1.36 -3.85 -11.58
CA LEU A 158 1.43 -4.96 -10.65
C LEU A 158 0.99 -6.29 -11.28
N SER A 159 0.07 -6.25 -12.25
CA SER A 159 -0.26 -7.42 -13.07
C SER A 159 0.94 -7.84 -13.91
N PHE A 160 1.65 -6.92 -14.57
CA PHE A 160 2.89 -7.26 -15.28
C PHE A 160 3.98 -7.80 -14.36
N LEU A 161 4.14 -7.24 -13.16
CA LEU A 161 5.07 -7.76 -12.16
C LEU A 161 4.72 -9.20 -11.73
N ALA A 162 3.44 -9.48 -11.47
CA ALA A 162 2.96 -10.84 -11.16
C ALA A 162 3.24 -11.81 -12.32
N MET A 163 3.01 -11.38 -13.56
CA MET A 163 3.29 -12.16 -14.75
C MET A 163 4.78 -12.51 -14.87
N LEU A 164 5.66 -11.51 -14.77
CA LEU A 164 7.11 -11.70 -14.85
C LEU A 164 7.63 -12.59 -13.71
N SER A 165 7.11 -12.39 -12.50
CA SER A 165 7.42 -13.21 -11.33
C SER A 165 7.00 -14.67 -11.52
N ALA A 166 5.84 -14.91 -12.11
CA ALA A 166 5.36 -16.27 -12.39
C ALA A 166 6.14 -16.95 -13.54
N ILE A 167 6.57 -16.19 -14.56
CA ILE A 167 7.46 -16.69 -15.62
C ILE A 167 8.80 -17.09 -15.01
N ALA A 168 9.41 -16.19 -14.23
CA ALA A 168 10.68 -16.45 -13.58
C ALA A 168 10.64 -17.68 -12.66
N PHE A 169 9.59 -17.79 -11.84
CA PHE A 169 9.39 -18.96 -10.98
C PHE A 169 9.26 -20.25 -11.79
N ARG A 170 8.52 -20.21 -12.90
CA ARG A 170 8.37 -21.38 -13.79
C ARG A 170 9.70 -21.80 -14.40
N ASP A 171 10.51 -20.84 -14.84
CA ASP A 171 11.78 -21.09 -15.50
C ASP A 171 12.89 -21.47 -14.51
N SER A 172 12.87 -20.98 -13.27
CA SER A 172 13.86 -21.33 -12.25
C SER A 172 13.76 -22.80 -11.81
N VAL A 173 12.53 -23.30 -11.66
CA VAL A 173 12.29 -24.73 -11.34
C VAL A 173 12.87 -25.65 -12.41
N TYR A 174 12.86 -25.22 -13.68
CA TYR A 174 13.42 -26.00 -14.79
C TYR A 174 14.95 -26.17 -14.70
N ILE A 175 15.65 -25.16 -14.20
CA ILE A 175 17.12 -25.14 -14.18
C ILE A 175 17.69 -25.92 -12.99
N GLU A 176 17.05 -25.87 -11.81
CA GLU A 176 17.56 -26.52 -10.60
C GLU A 176 17.67 -28.05 -10.73
N GLU A 177 16.66 -28.70 -11.31
CA GLU A 177 16.67 -30.16 -11.52
C GLU A 177 17.67 -30.57 -12.60
N THR A 178 17.81 -29.76 -13.66
CA THR A 178 18.83 -29.99 -14.70
C THR A 178 20.24 -29.99 -14.11
N VAL A 179 20.50 -29.17 -13.10
CA VAL A 179 21.77 -29.12 -12.38
C VAL A 179 21.94 -30.33 -11.44
N LYS A 180 20.88 -30.76 -10.74
CA LYS A 180 20.91 -31.96 -9.86
C LYS A 180 21.17 -33.24 -10.65
N ASP A 181 20.54 -33.40 -11.82
CA ASP A 181 20.75 -34.56 -12.68
C ASP A 181 22.15 -34.59 -13.31
N PHE A 182 22.74 -33.41 -13.55
CA PHE A 182 24.12 -33.30 -14.01
C PHE A 182 25.13 -33.62 -12.88
N ALA A 183 24.86 -33.16 -11.66
CA ALA A 183 25.72 -33.38 -10.50
C ALA A 183 25.78 -34.86 -10.06
N ASN A 184 24.70 -35.62 -10.25
CA ASN A 184 24.65 -37.04 -9.90
C ASN A 184 25.35 -37.97 -10.91
N GLY A 185 26.02 -37.43 -11.93
CA GLY A 185 26.81 -38.21 -12.89
C GLY A 185 25.98 -39.12 -13.81
N THR A 186 24.65 -39.03 -13.74
CA THR A 186 23.77 -39.61 -14.73
C THR A 186 23.97 -38.84 -16.03
N ALA A 187 24.38 -39.54 -17.11
CA ALA A 187 24.42 -38.96 -18.44
C ALA A 187 22.99 -38.53 -18.82
N VAL A 188 22.67 -37.26 -18.58
CA VAL A 188 21.39 -36.68 -18.92
C VAL A 188 21.31 -36.72 -20.44
N ASN A 189 20.50 -37.62 -20.96
CA ASN A 189 20.19 -37.65 -22.38
C ASN A 189 19.26 -36.45 -22.63
N ILE A 190 19.85 -35.28 -22.93
CA ILE A 190 19.18 -33.97 -23.07
C ILE A 190 18.01 -34.01 -24.06
N THR A 191 17.93 -35.04 -24.90
CA THR A 191 16.81 -35.25 -25.83
C THR A 191 15.51 -35.72 -25.16
N ASN A 192 15.54 -36.18 -23.90
CA ASN A 192 14.38 -36.72 -23.17
C ASN A 192 14.15 -36.07 -21.80
N THR A 193 14.71 -34.88 -21.53
CA THR A 193 14.36 -34.12 -20.32
C THR A 193 12.93 -33.59 -20.46
N VAL A 194 11.99 -34.43 -20.04
CA VAL A 194 10.60 -34.07 -19.83
C VAL A 194 10.57 -32.80 -18.97
N PRO A 195 9.92 -31.71 -19.41
CA PRO A 195 9.77 -30.54 -18.57
C PRO A 195 9.07 -30.93 -17.27
N ILE A 196 9.68 -30.60 -16.13
CA ILE A 196 9.23 -30.90 -14.74
C ILE A 196 7.80 -30.45 -14.44
N CYS A 197 7.21 -29.62 -15.31
CA CYS A 197 5.77 -29.45 -15.38
C CYS A 197 4.98 -30.78 -15.50
N GLU A 198 5.61 -31.91 -15.82
CA GLU A 198 4.99 -33.24 -15.78
C GLU A 198 5.07 -33.95 -14.41
N SER A 199 6.04 -33.66 -13.52
CA SER A 199 6.17 -34.33 -12.21
C SER A 199 5.41 -33.61 -11.08
N GLU A 200 5.43 -32.27 -11.05
CA GLU A 200 4.55 -31.42 -10.22
C GLU A 200 3.50 -30.71 -11.09
N VAL A 201 2.64 -31.50 -11.75
CA VAL A 201 1.54 -31.02 -12.62
C VAL A 201 0.74 -29.86 -12.01
N TYR A 202 0.62 -29.83 -10.68
CA TYR A 202 -0.17 -28.83 -9.97
C TYR A 202 0.54 -27.47 -9.82
N THR A 203 1.84 -27.44 -9.53
CA THR A 203 2.61 -26.20 -9.35
C THR A 203 2.74 -25.45 -10.68
N CYS A 204 3.02 -26.16 -11.77
CA CYS A 204 3.13 -25.54 -13.09
C CYS A 204 1.79 -25.03 -13.63
N LYS A 205 0.67 -25.73 -13.36
CA LYS A 205 -0.68 -25.23 -13.67
C LYS A 205 -0.99 -23.94 -12.91
N ARG A 206 -0.58 -23.83 -11.65
CA ARG A 206 -0.73 -22.62 -10.83
C ARG A 206 0.09 -21.44 -11.34
N ALA A 207 1.35 -21.66 -11.71
CA ALA A 207 2.18 -20.62 -12.31
C ALA A 207 1.62 -20.17 -13.66
N THR A 208 1.20 -21.11 -14.51
CA THR A 208 0.56 -20.80 -15.81
C THR A 208 -0.72 -19.99 -15.62
N PHE A 209 -1.56 -20.38 -14.65
CA PHE A 209 -2.76 -19.62 -14.30
C PHE A 209 -2.42 -18.20 -13.86
N ALA A 210 -1.40 -18.02 -13.01
CA ALA A 210 -0.93 -16.71 -12.59
C ALA A 210 -0.48 -15.85 -13.77
N ILE A 211 0.29 -16.40 -14.72
CA ILE A 211 0.73 -15.72 -15.94
C ILE A 211 -0.48 -15.24 -16.75
N VAL A 212 -1.45 -16.12 -17.00
CA VAL A 212 -2.63 -15.80 -17.82
C VAL A 212 -3.52 -14.76 -17.14
N LEU A 213 -3.85 -14.94 -15.86
CA LEU A 213 -4.67 -13.99 -15.10
C LEU A 213 -4.02 -12.61 -15.05
N SER A 214 -2.70 -12.58 -14.84
CA SER A 214 -1.91 -11.36 -14.80
C SER A 214 -1.84 -10.67 -16.16
N ALA A 215 -1.61 -11.41 -17.24
CA ALA A 215 -1.61 -10.84 -18.59
C ALA A 215 -2.99 -10.24 -18.95
N LEU A 216 -4.07 -10.95 -18.64
CA LEU A 216 -5.44 -10.47 -18.87
C LEU A 216 -5.72 -9.19 -18.07
N SER A 217 -5.41 -9.19 -16.77
CA SER A 217 -5.57 -8.03 -15.88
C SER A 217 -4.76 -6.83 -16.38
N GLY A 218 -3.51 -7.06 -16.80
CA GLY A 218 -2.64 -6.04 -17.38
C GLY A 218 -3.19 -5.43 -18.67
N ILE A 219 -3.66 -6.26 -19.60
CA ILE A 219 -4.25 -5.80 -20.86
C ILE A 219 -5.52 -4.98 -20.61
N VAL A 220 -6.41 -5.46 -19.73
CA VAL A 220 -7.64 -4.72 -19.38
C VAL A 220 -7.29 -3.38 -18.75
N ALA A 221 -6.34 -3.35 -17.81
CA ALA A 221 -5.87 -2.11 -17.21
C ALA A 221 -5.33 -1.12 -18.26
N CYS A 222 -4.50 -1.57 -19.19
CA CYS A 222 -3.99 -0.74 -20.29
C CYS A 222 -5.09 -0.17 -21.19
N ILE A 223 -6.19 -0.90 -21.40
CA ILE A 223 -7.35 -0.42 -22.17
C ILE A 223 -8.17 0.59 -21.35
N MET A 224 -8.37 0.33 -20.06
CA MET A 224 -9.19 1.15 -19.18
C MET A 224 -8.52 2.48 -18.81
N THR A 225 -7.18 2.52 -18.67
CA THR A 225 -6.42 3.74 -18.33
C THR A 225 -6.72 4.93 -19.27
N PRO A 226 -6.64 4.81 -20.61
CA PRO A 226 -6.94 5.93 -21.51
C PRO A 226 -8.44 6.12 -21.79
N TRP A 227 -9.33 5.23 -21.33
CA TRP A 227 -10.74 5.24 -21.73
C TRP A 227 -11.60 6.21 -20.91
N ARG A 228 -11.45 7.51 -21.21
CA ARG A 228 -12.15 8.62 -20.53
C ARG A 228 -13.67 8.54 -20.57
N GLY A 229 -14.24 7.97 -21.64
CA GLY A 229 -15.70 7.87 -21.82
C GLY A 229 -16.34 6.65 -21.15
N SER A 230 -15.59 5.85 -20.41
CA SER A 230 -16.16 4.67 -19.73
C SER A 230 -17.08 5.12 -18.59
N SER A 231 -18.33 4.66 -18.62
CA SER A 231 -19.26 4.95 -17.52
C SER A 231 -18.71 4.35 -16.22
N PRO A 232 -18.95 4.98 -15.05
CA PRO A 232 -18.52 4.40 -13.78
C PRO A 232 -19.08 2.99 -13.59
N LYS A 233 -20.31 2.73 -14.06
CA LYS A 233 -20.87 1.38 -14.09
C LYS A 233 -20.02 0.38 -14.90
N CYS A 234 -19.56 0.75 -16.09
CA CYS A 234 -18.68 -0.10 -16.90
C CYS A 234 -17.35 -0.38 -16.18
N ARG A 235 -16.76 0.64 -15.54
CA ARG A 235 -15.53 0.49 -14.73
C ARG A 235 -15.74 -0.49 -13.58
N ALA A 236 -16.85 -0.35 -12.86
CA ALA A 236 -17.22 -1.26 -11.77
C ALA A 236 -17.43 -2.70 -12.28
N ASP A 237 -18.20 -2.90 -13.36
CA ASP A 237 -18.50 -4.23 -13.89
C ASP A 237 -17.22 -4.97 -14.33
N VAL A 238 -16.32 -4.28 -15.04
CA VAL A 238 -15.01 -4.84 -15.44
C VAL A 238 -14.17 -5.17 -14.21
N SER A 239 -14.12 -4.27 -13.22
CA SER A 239 -13.34 -4.50 -12.01
C SER A 239 -13.90 -5.62 -11.14
N ILE A 240 -15.22 -5.84 -11.10
CA ILE A 240 -15.84 -7.01 -10.44
C ILE A 240 -15.34 -8.32 -11.08
N MET A 241 -15.26 -8.38 -12.41
CA MET A 241 -14.75 -9.57 -13.09
C MET A 241 -13.28 -9.83 -12.74
N LEU A 242 -12.44 -8.79 -12.74
CA LEU A 242 -11.04 -8.91 -12.34
C LEU A 242 -10.88 -9.25 -10.86
N PHE A 243 -11.70 -8.67 -9.98
CA PHE A 243 -11.72 -8.97 -8.55
C PHE A 243 -12.04 -10.43 -8.29
N LEU A 244 -13.07 -10.99 -8.93
CA LEU A 244 -13.41 -12.41 -8.81
C LEU A 244 -12.27 -13.29 -9.34
N GLY A 245 -11.66 -12.89 -10.46
CA GLY A 245 -10.48 -13.54 -11.03
C GLY A 245 -9.31 -13.58 -10.04
N TRP A 246 -8.98 -12.44 -9.43
CA TRP A 246 -7.91 -12.32 -8.43
C TRP A 246 -8.25 -12.93 -7.08
N LEU A 247 -9.52 -13.03 -6.70
CA LEU A 247 -9.94 -13.72 -5.48
C LEU A 247 -9.65 -15.21 -5.61
N LEU A 248 -10.00 -15.80 -6.77
CA LEU A 248 -9.59 -17.16 -7.13
C LEU A 248 -8.08 -17.26 -7.33
N GLY A 249 -7.49 -16.21 -7.93
CA GLY A 249 -6.06 -15.91 -8.03
C GLY A 249 -5.30 -16.20 -6.75
N VAL A 250 -5.56 -15.40 -5.73
CA VAL A 250 -4.92 -15.48 -4.42
C VAL A 250 -5.11 -16.88 -3.84
N VAL A 251 -6.32 -17.42 -3.80
CA VAL A 251 -6.55 -18.78 -3.28
C VAL A 251 -5.71 -19.83 -4.04
N PHE A 252 -5.66 -19.78 -5.36
CA PHE A 252 -4.96 -20.80 -6.15
C PHE A 252 -3.44 -20.62 -6.16
N ILE A 253 -2.95 -19.37 -6.12
CA ILE A 253 -1.54 -19.00 -6.25
C ILE A 253 -0.83 -19.02 -4.89
N THR A 254 -1.50 -18.60 -3.81
CA THR A 254 -0.88 -18.39 -2.48
C THR A 254 -1.28 -19.44 -1.45
N PHE A 255 -2.28 -20.31 -1.67
CA PHE A 255 -2.62 -21.35 -0.70
C PHE A 255 -2.04 -22.71 -1.06
N GLY A 256 -1.62 -23.44 -0.01
CA GLY A 256 -1.10 -24.81 -0.05
C GLY A 256 0.08 -24.95 -1.00
N SER A 257 1.33 -24.76 -0.54
CA SER A 257 2.56 -24.85 -1.36
C SER A 257 2.51 -24.16 -2.74
N GLY A 258 1.61 -23.18 -2.92
CA GLY A 258 1.43 -22.48 -4.19
C GLY A 258 2.66 -21.65 -4.58
N PRO A 259 2.82 -21.34 -5.87
CA PRO A 259 4.00 -20.63 -6.37
C PRO A 259 4.16 -19.24 -5.76
N GLY A 260 3.06 -18.57 -5.38
CA GLY A 260 3.13 -17.28 -4.69
C GLY A 260 3.84 -17.40 -3.35
N VAL A 261 3.59 -18.46 -2.57
CA VAL A 261 4.24 -18.65 -1.27
C VAL A 261 5.76 -18.82 -1.41
N ARG A 262 6.17 -19.50 -2.48
CA ARG A 262 7.59 -19.74 -2.79
C ARG A 262 8.25 -18.52 -3.42
N TRP A 263 7.48 -17.62 -4.01
CA TRP A 263 7.98 -16.46 -4.74
C TRP A 263 7.30 -15.17 -4.27
N GLY A 264 7.94 -14.48 -3.32
CA GLY A 264 7.36 -13.31 -2.66
C GLY A 264 6.82 -12.24 -3.61
N SER A 265 7.42 -12.02 -4.79
CA SER A 265 6.97 -10.96 -5.70
C SER A 265 5.62 -11.30 -6.31
N LEU A 266 5.43 -12.59 -6.62
CA LEU A 266 4.17 -13.13 -7.12
C LEU A 266 3.11 -13.08 -6.01
N TYR A 267 3.49 -13.37 -4.77
CA TYR A 267 2.63 -13.23 -3.61
C TYR A 267 2.07 -11.81 -3.47
N PHE A 268 2.96 -10.82 -3.32
CA PHE A 268 2.56 -9.44 -3.06
C PHE A 268 1.77 -8.85 -4.22
N ALA A 269 2.22 -9.10 -5.46
CA ALA A 269 1.53 -8.60 -6.63
C ALA A 269 0.11 -9.19 -6.76
N SER A 270 -0.09 -10.47 -6.42
CA SER A 270 -1.43 -11.09 -6.45
C SER A 270 -2.40 -10.44 -5.46
N TYR A 271 -1.96 -10.19 -4.23
CA TYR A 271 -2.78 -9.49 -3.22
C TYR A 271 -3.03 -8.03 -3.60
N MET A 272 -2.03 -7.31 -4.08
CA MET A 272 -2.20 -5.91 -4.46
C MET A 272 -3.17 -5.78 -5.65
N ASN A 273 -3.10 -6.68 -6.63
CA ASN A 273 -4.07 -6.69 -7.73
C ASN A 273 -5.50 -6.95 -7.23
N LEU A 274 -5.68 -7.86 -6.27
CA LEU A 274 -6.98 -8.11 -5.64
C LEU A 274 -7.55 -6.83 -4.99
N PHE A 275 -6.75 -6.15 -4.16
CA PHE A 275 -7.19 -4.93 -3.47
C PHE A 275 -7.43 -3.77 -4.42
N LEU A 276 -6.60 -3.60 -5.45
CA LEU A 276 -6.82 -2.55 -6.45
C LEU A 276 -8.11 -2.77 -7.23
N CYS A 277 -8.47 -4.02 -7.55
CA CYS A 277 -9.76 -4.29 -8.17
C CYS A 277 -10.91 -3.89 -7.23
N LEU A 278 -10.80 -4.19 -5.93
CA LEU A 278 -11.80 -3.80 -4.94
C LEU A 278 -11.95 -2.27 -4.84
N ASP A 279 -10.84 -1.56 -4.72
CA ASP A 279 -10.76 -0.09 -4.66
C ASP A 279 -11.45 0.55 -5.89
N ILE A 280 -11.15 0.07 -7.10
CA ILE A 280 -11.79 0.54 -8.34
C ILE A 280 -13.31 0.30 -8.32
N ILE A 281 -13.80 -0.84 -7.82
CA ILE A 281 -15.24 -1.13 -7.73
C ILE A 281 -15.94 -0.09 -6.85
N ILE A 282 -15.32 0.20 -5.70
CA ILE A 282 -15.87 1.07 -4.68
C ILE A 282 -15.92 2.50 -5.18
N GLU A 283 -14.83 2.99 -5.76
CA GLU A 283 -14.77 4.34 -6.33
C GLU A 283 -15.76 4.50 -7.49
N SER A 284 -15.83 3.50 -8.37
CA SER A 284 -16.73 3.51 -9.52
C SER A 284 -18.21 3.44 -9.14
N THR A 285 -18.55 2.83 -7.99
CA THR A 285 -19.94 2.78 -7.49
C THR A 285 -20.31 4.04 -6.73
N ALA A 286 -19.38 4.64 -5.99
CA ALA A 286 -19.59 5.89 -5.28
C ALA A 286 -19.85 7.08 -6.21
N GLY A 287 -19.17 7.14 -7.36
CA GLY A 287 -19.31 8.25 -8.33
C GLY A 287 -20.71 8.35 -9.00
N ASN A 288 -21.47 7.25 -9.06
CA ASN A 288 -22.81 7.25 -9.69
C ASN A 288 -23.88 7.96 -8.85
N ASP A 289 -23.76 7.96 -7.52
CA ASP A 289 -24.79 8.55 -6.65
C ASP A 289 -24.72 10.09 -6.61
N CYS A 290 -23.54 10.68 -6.83
CA CYS A 290 -23.35 12.13 -6.84
C CYS A 290 -23.77 12.79 -8.17
N THR A 291 -23.55 12.14 -9.30
CA THR A 291 -23.90 12.68 -10.63
C THR A 291 -25.42 12.72 -10.83
N VAL A 292 -26.12 11.64 -10.48
CA VAL A 292 -27.59 11.58 -10.54
C VAL A 292 -28.24 12.57 -9.56
N ALA A 293 -27.68 12.75 -8.36
CA ALA A 293 -28.20 13.72 -7.40
C ALA A 293 -28.01 15.17 -7.84
N ASN A 294 -26.92 15.47 -8.55
CA ASN A 294 -26.68 16.81 -9.11
C ASN A 294 -27.53 17.08 -10.34
N GLU A 295 -27.72 16.11 -11.24
CA GLU A 295 -28.62 16.24 -12.41
C GLU A 295 -30.08 16.42 -11.99
N ILE A 296 -30.54 15.65 -10.99
CA ILE A 296 -31.89 15.80 -10.43
C ILE A 296 -32.03 17.17 -9.73
N ARG A 297 -30.99 17.68 -9.07
CA ARG A 297 -31.06 19.00 -8.41
C ARG A 297 -31.04 20.17 -9.39
N THR A 298 -30.22 20.14 -10.43
CA THR A 298 -30.27 21.14 -11.50
C THR A 298 -31.62 21.09 -12.22
N SER A 299 -32.22 19.90 -12.35
CA SER A 299 -33.59 19.76 -12.88
C SER A 299 -34.68 20.25 -11.92
N SER A 300 -34.44 20.28 -10.60
CA SER A 300 -35.43 20.71 -9.60
C SER A 300 -35.49 22.23 -9.39
N VAL A 301 -34.45 22.97 -9.78
CA VAL A 301 -34.43 24.44 -9.77
C VAL A 301 -35.13 25.01 -11.01
N ILE A 302 -35.27 24.20 -12.07
CA ILE A 302 -36.07 24.52 -13.25
C ILE A 302 -37.46 23.91 -13.00
N GLY A 303 -38.44 24.76 -12.66
CA GLY A 303 -39.79 24.31 -12.30
C GLY A 303 -40.34 23.26 -13.26
N HIS A 304 -41.04 22.25 -12.75
CA HIS A 304 -41.49 21.05 -13.48
C HIS A 304 -42.20 21.28 -14.83
N GLY A 305 -42.69 22.50 -15.12
CA GLY A 305 -43.22 22.87 -16.44
C GLY A 305 -42.13 23.14 -17.50
N ALA A 306 -40.97 23.66 -17.10
CA ALA A 306 -39.88 24.01 -18.01
C ALA A 306 -38.98 22.83 -18.37
N ILE A 307 -39.11 21.67 -17.70
CA ILE A 307 -38.32 20.47 -18.01
C ILE A 307 -38.81 19.83 -19.32
N PHE A 308 -40.13 19.74 -19.51
CA PHE A 308 -40.69 19.24 -20.76
C PHE A 308 -40.48 20.22 -21.90
N ASP A 309 -40.62 21.53 -21.66
CA ASP A 309 -40.34 22.54 -22.68
C ASP A 309 -38.84 22.64 -23.01
N ALA A 310 -37.93 22.58 -22.04
CA ALA A 310 -36.49 22.60 -22.32
C ALA A 310 -36.00 21.31 -22.99
N ALA A 311 -36.55 20.15 -22.62
CA ALA A 311 -36.26 18.89 -23.30
C ALA A 311 -36.83 18.86 -24.72
N TYR A 312 -38.03 19.40 -24.96
CA TYR A 312 -38.58 19.57 -26.31
C TYR A 312 -37.78 20.59 -27.11
N THR A 313 -37.38 21.72 -26.50
CA THR A 313 -36.59 22.77 -27.15
C THR A 313 -35.17 22.29 -27.45
N GLN A 314 -34.57 21.41 -26.63
CA GLN A 314 -33.30 20.77 -26.94
C GLN A 314 -33.45 19.70 -28.03
N LEU A 315 -34.51 18.90 -28.02
CA LEU A 315 -34.78 17.95 -29.11
C LEU A 315 -35.05 18.68 -30.43
N GLU A 316 -35.79 19.79 -30.36
CA GLU A 316 -36.10 20.66 -31.49
C GLU A 316 -34.84 21.38 -31.97
N ARG A 317 -33.97 21.87 -31.07
CA ARG A 317 -32.64 22.39 -31.40
C ARG A 317 -31.71 21.36 -32.02
N ILE A 318 -31.71 20.11 -31.58
CA ILE A 318 -30.88 19.05 -32.17
C ILE A 318 -31.43 18.67 -33.55
N ASN A 319 -32.75 18.69 -33.73
CA ASN A 319 -33.38 18.50 -35.04
C ASN A 319 -33.11 19.68 -35.99
N THR A 320 -33.18 20.92 -35.50
CA THR A 320 -32.90 22.11 -36.30
C THR A 320 -31.40 22.32 -36.52
N GLU A 321 -30.51 22.01 -35.59
CA GLU A 321 -29.04 22.06 -35.80
C GLU A 321 -28.57 20.99 -36.81
N SER A 322 -29.35 19.92 -37.01
CA SER A 322 -29.12 18.99 -38.13
C SER A 322 -29.56 19.55 -39.50
N GLN A 323 -30.44 20.56 -39.52
CA GLN A 323 -30.93 21.25 -40.72
C GLN A 323 -30.30 22.63 -40.97
N GLU A 324 -29.76 23.29 -39.95
CA GLU A 324 -29.26 24.67 -39.97
C GLU A 324 -27.73 24.76 -39.86
N LYS A 325 -27.02 23.69 -40.24
CA LYS A 325 -25.58 23.75 -40.55
C LYS A 325 -25.28 24.43 -41.92
N PHE A 326 -26.22 25.25 -42.38
CA PHE A 326 -26.09 26.19 -43.48
C PHE A 326 -26.65 27.53 -42.97
N ASP A 327 -25.76 28.52 -42.87
CA ASP A 327 -26.00 29.94 -42.62
C ASP A 327 -26.04 30.50 -41.17
N ARG A 328 -24.94 31.22 -40.88
CA ARG A 328 -24.84 32.55 -40.25
C ARG A 328 -24.39 32.68 -38.79
N THR A 329 -23.12 33.05 -38.69
CA THR A 329 -22.62 34.24 -37.97
C THR A 329 -23.59 35.44 -37.96
N LYS A 330 -24.32 35.66 -36.86
CA LYS A 330 -24.63 37.00 -36.32
C LYS A 330 -25.34 36.91 -34.96
N SER A 331 -24.97 37.84 -34.08
CA SER A 331 -25.55 38.15 -32.76
C SER A 331 -24.96 37.40 -31.55
N TYR A 332 -23.75 37.82 -31.17
CA TYR A 332 -23.21 37.66 -29.81
C TYR A 332 -23.43 38.92 -28.95
N ASN A 333 -23.92 40.02 -29.52
CA ASN A 333 -24.09 41.30 -28.81
C ASN A 333 -25.41 41.39 -28.04
N ASP A 334 -26.48 40.74 -28.51
CA ASP A 334 -27.79 40.83 -27.84
C ASP A 334 -27.83 39.99 -26.53
N LEU A 335 -26.96 38.98 -26.40
CA LEU A 335 -26.86 38.15 -25.19
C LEU A 335 -26.14 38.86 -24.04
N PHE A 336 -25.30 39.86 -24.35
CA PHE A 336 -24.50 40.57 -23.35
C PHE A 336 -25.30 41.69 -22.67
N GLU A 337 -26.26 42.31 -23.37
CA GLU A 337 -27.14 43.35 -22.80
C GLU A 337 -28.21 42.78 -21.86
N SER A 338 -28.71 41.55 -22.10
CA SER A 338 -29.71 40.94 -21.20
C SER A 338 -29.14 40.52 -19.85
N VAL A 339 -27.85 40.24 -19.76
CA VAL A 339 -27.19 39.82 -18.51
C VAL A 339 -26.85 41.05 -17.63
N MET A 340 -26.49 42.17 -18.23
CA MET A 340 -26.15 43.40 -17.49
C MET A 340 -27.38 44.13 -16.89
N LEU A 341 -28.59 43.85 -17.38
CA LEU A 341 -29.83 44.41 -16.83
C LEU A 341 -30.45 43.58 -15.69
N ALA A 342 -29.95 42.36 -15.45
CA ALA A 342 -30.43 41.48 -14.38
C ALA A 342 -29.67 41.66 -13.04
N SER A 343 -28.54 42.36 -13.02
CA SER A 343 -27.69 42.56 -11.82
C SER A 343 -28.10 43.76 -10.95
N GLY A 344 -29.35 44.21 -11.03
CA GLY A 344 -29.84 45.44 -10.40
C GLY A 344 -30.46 45.30 -9.00
N SER A 345 -30.51 44.10 -8.42
CA SER A 345 -31.10 43.89 -7.08
C SER A 345 -30.41 42.77 -6.30
N GLU A 346 -29.11 42.92 -6.04
CA GLU A 346 -28.33 41.98 -5.21
C GLU A 346 -28.04 42.60 -3.84
N ASP A 347 -28.88 42.32 -2.85
CA ASP A 347 -28.48 42.48 -1.43
C ASP A 347 -29.07 41.41 -0.49
N GLU A 348 -29.97 40.53 -0.95
CA GLU A 348 -30.50 39.41 -0.14
C GLU A 348 -30.19 38.00 -0.68
N GLU A 349 -29.76 37.85 -1.93
CA GLU A 349 -29.61 36.52 -2.57
C GLU A 349 -28.24 35.86 -2.33
N THR A 350 -27.21 36.64 -1.99
CA THR A 350 -25.86 36.15 -1.65
C THR A 350 -25.82 35.36 -0.33
N ASN A 351 -26.72 35.64 0.61
CA ASN A 351 -26.83 34.88 1.86
C ASN A 351 -27.48 33.50 1.67
N HIS A 352 -28.39 33.35 0.70
CA HIS A 352 -29.03 32.05 0.44
C HIS A 352 -28.11 31.09 -0.34
N LEU A 353 -27.28 31.60 -1.26
CA LEU A 353 -26.32 30.80 -2.02
C LEU A 353 -25.20 30.22 -1.13
N SER A 354 -24.73 30.98 -0.14
CA SER A 354 -23.66 30.52 0.77
C SER A 354 -24.12 29.37 1.69
N VAL A 355 -25.38 29.38 2.12
CA VAL A 355 -25.96 28.33 2.99
C VAL A 355 -26.23 27.04 2.22
N THR A 356 -26.67 27.13 0.96
CA THR A 356 -26.86 25.95 0.10
C THR A 356 -25.54 25.30 -0.27
N THR A 357 -24.53 26.09 -0.62
CA THR A 357 -23.17 25.61 -0.94
C THR A 357 -22.48 24.93 0.26
N ARG A 358 -22.74 25.41 1.48
CA ARG A 358 -22.22 24.77 2.71
C ARG A 358 -22.92 23.46 3.04
N ARG A 359 -24.18 23.30 2.64
CA ARG A 359 -24.97 22.08 2.88
C ARG A 359 -24.65 20.97 1.87
N SER A 360 -24.29 21.32 0.64
CA SER A 360 -23.85 20.36 -0.39
C SER A 360 -22.51 19.72 -0.03
N SER A 361 -21.49 20.53 0.30
CA SER A 361 -20.15 20.05 0.67
C SER A 361 -20.15 19.12 1.90
N PHE A 362 -21.02 19.37 2.89
CA PHE A 362 -21.14 18.49 4.06
C PHE A 362 -21.77 17.12 3.73
N HIS A 363 -22.72 17.08 2.79
CA HIS A 363 -23.38 15.83 2.41
C HIS A 363 -22.46 14.94 1.58
N GLU A 364 -21.65 15.53 0.71
CA GLU A 364 -20.67 14.85 -0.13
C GLU A 364 -19.56 14.20 0.73
N THR A 365 -19.04 14.94 1.71
CA THR A 365 -18.05 14.40 2.67
C THR A 365 -18.61 13.23 3.48
N TYR A 366 -19.91 13.25 3.79
CA TYR A 366 -20.56 12.20 4.58
C TYR A 366 -20.73 10.90 3.79
N GLU A 367 -21.15 10.97 2.52
CA GLU A 367 -21.31 9.79 1.67
C GLU A 367 -19.94 9.17 1.33
N GLN A 368 -18.93 9.99 1.01
CA GLN A 368 -17.57 9.48 0.78
C GLN A 368 -17.02 8.72 2.00
N SER A 369 -17.19 9.29 3.20
CA SER A 369 -16.79 8.63 4.45
C SER A 369 -17.51 7.31 4.70
N LYS A 370 -18.74 7.14 4.21
CA LYS A 370 -19.51 5.90 4.32
C LYS A 370 -19.02 4.84 3.35
N VAL A 371 -18.73 5.22 2.11
CA VAL A 371 -18.14 4.35 1.08
C VAL A 371 -16.81 3.79 1.57
N ASN A 372 -15.89 4.66 2.02
CA ASN A 372 -14.59 4.25 2.56
C ASN A 372 -14.71 3.28 3.75
N ARG A 373 -15.74 3.44 4.60
CA ARG A 373 -15.96 2.48 5.71
C ARG A 373 -16.46 1.14 5.21
N LEU A 374 -17.31 1.10 4.19
CA LEU A 374 -17.84 -0.14 3.61
C LEU A 374 -16.69 -0.97 3.03
N GLU A 375 -15.79 -0.31 2.28
CA GLU A 375 -14.57 -0.87 1.74
C GLU A 375 -13.75 -1.59 2.81
N LEU A 376 -13.41 -0.85 3.86
CA LEU A 376 -12.53 -1.36 4.91
C LEU A 376 -13.18 -2.54 5.65
N TRP A 377 -14.50 -2.54 5.85
CA TRP A 377 -15.19 -3.72 6.39
C TRP A 377 -15.12 -4.93 5.46
N CYS A 378 -15.17 -4.72 4.15
CA CYS A 378 -15.03 -5.79 3.17
C CYS A 378 -13.59 -6.35 3.15
N ILE A 379 -12.58 -5.49 3.14
CA ILE A 379 -11.17 -5.91 3.23
C ILE A 379 -10.96 -6.71 4.52
N LEU A 380 -11.44 -6.21 5.67
CA LEU A 380 -11.28 -6.92 6.95
C LEU A 380 -11.95 -8.30 6.92
N LEU A 381 -13.12 -8.43 6.29
CA LEU A 381 -13.81 -9.70 6.12
C LEU A 381 -12.99 -10.68 5.26
N ILE A 382 -12.48 -10.23 4.11
CA ILE A 382 -11.67 -11.05 3.20
C ILE A 382 -10.42 -11.55 3.93
N GLU A 383 -9.69 -10.66 4.60
CA GLU A 383 -8.48 -11.02 5.33
C GLU A 383 -8.76 -11.96 6.50
N SER A 384 -9.86 -11.75 7.22
CA SER A 384 -10.26 -12.67 8.28
C SER A 384 -10.58 -14.07 7.73
N CYS A 385 -11.20 -14.16 6.54
CA CYS A 385 -11.43 -15.43 5.83
C CYS A 385 -10.13 -16.07 5.35
N VAL A 386 -9.19 -15.29 4.80
CA VAL A 386 -7.85 -15.75 4.39
C VAL A 386 -7.12 -16.37 5.58
N ASN A 387 -7.13 -15.72 6.74
CA ASN A 387 -6.54 -16.25 7.97
C ASN A 387 -7.17 -17.58 8.38
N VAL A 388 -8.51 -17.68 8.42
CA VAL A 388 -9.19 -18.95 8.73
C VAL A 388 -8.81 -20.03 7.73
N ALA A 389 -8.82 -19.73 6.43
CA ALA A 389 -8.47 -20.68 5.38
C ALA A 389 -7.00 -21.12 5.45
N ALA A 390 -6.10 -20.28 5.95
CA ALA A 390 -4.69 -20.61 6.14
C ALA A 390 -4.48 -21.53 7.36
N ILE A 391 -5.32 -21.39 8.39
CA ILE A 391 -5.22 -22.17 9.63
C ILE A 391 -5.91 -23.53 9.49
N VAL A 392 -7.09 -23.59 8.87
CA VAL A 392 -7.95 -24.79 8.85
C VAL A 392 -7.22 -26.06 8.36
N PRO A 393 -6.44 -26.04 7.26
CA PRO A 393 -5.72 -27.23 6.80
C PRO A 393 -4.70 -27.76 7.82
N LYS A 394 -4.19 -26.90 8.71
CA LYS A 394 -3.19 -27.26 9.74
C LYS A 394 -3.81 -27.89 10.98
N LEU A 395 -5.15 -27.92 11.08
CA LEU A 395 -5.85 -28.39 12.27
C LEU A 395 -6.09 -29.91 12.29
N SER A 396 -5.59 -30.69 11.33
CA SER A 396 -6.18 -32.02 11.04
C SER A 396 -5.92 -33.15 12.05
N ASP A 397 -4.90 -33.15 12.92
CA ASP A 397 -4.52 -34.44 13.56
C ASP A 397 -4.14 -34.46 15.07
N SER A 398 -4.57 -33.50 15.91
CA SER A 398 -4.38 -33.69 17.36
C SER A 398 -5.57 -33.25 18.24
N ASP A 399 -6.04 -34.17 19.08
CA ASP A 399 -7.05 -33.92 20.14
C ASP A 399 -6.48 -33.10 21.31
N ARG A 400 -5.16 -32.87 21.36
CA ARG A 400 -4.46 -32.06 22.36
C ARG A 400 -3.94 -30.76 21.77
N ARG A 401 -4.85 -29.91 21.31
CA ARG A 401 -4.50 -28.57 20.83
C ARG A 401 -4.11 -27.66 21.98
N SER A 402 -3.01 -26.93 21.79
CA SER A 402 -2.62 -25.85 22.70
C SER A 402 -3.71 -24.75 22.74
N LEU A 403 -3.77 -24.00 23.85
CA LEU A 403 -4.67 -22.84 23.95
C LEU A 403 -4.39 -21.81 22.84
N ALA A 404 -3.12 -21.70 22.42
CA ALA A 404 -2.68 -20.79 21.37
C ALA A 404 -3.31 -21.13 20.01
N GLU A 405 -3.29 -22.40 19.58
CA GLU A 405 -3.92 -22.83 18.32
C GLU A 405 -5.42 -22.54 18.29
N LYS A 406 -6.11 -22.76 19.42
CA LYS A 406 -7.55 -22.45 19.54
C LYS A 406 -7.82 -20.96 19.42
N MET A 407 -6.98 -20.13 20.05
CA MET A 407 -7.09 -18.66 19.97
C MET A 407 -6.84 -18.16 18.53
N VAL A 408 -5.87 -18.76 17.83
CA VAL A 408 -5.53 -18.37 16.46
C VAL A 408 -6.64 -18.68 15.46
N LEU A 409 -7.46 -19.70 15.65
CA LEU A 409 -8.68 -19.91 14.85
C LEU A 409 -9.84 -19.00 15.31
N MET A 410 -9.99 -18.83 16.62
CA MET A 410 -11.10 -18.08 17.22
C MET A 410 -11.07 -16.60 16.85
N LEU A 411 -9.89 -15.96 16.87
CA LEU A 411 -9.78 -14.51 16.65
C LEU A 411 -10.15 -14.08 15.23
N PRO A 412 -9.64 -14.68 14.14
CA PRO A 412 -10.11 -14.41 12.78
C PRO A 412 -11.60 -14.76 12.59
N SER A 413 -12.08 -15.85 13.20
CA SER A 413 -13.51 -16.22 13.12
C SER A 413 -14.41 -15.17 13.76
N LEU A 414 -14.03 -14.63 14.92
CA LEU A 414 -14.71 -13.50 15.55
C LEU A 414 -14.63 -12.26 14.67
N SER A 415 -13.49 -11.99 14.04
CA SER A 415 -13.31 -10.87 13.11
C SER A 415 -14.23 -10.99 11.88
N ILE A 416 -14.46 -12.18 11.32
CA ILE A 416 -15.45 -12.41 10.26
C ILE A 416 -16.84 -11.97 10.72
N VAL A 417 -17.27 -12.43 11.90
CA VAL A 417 -18.59 -12.08 12.47
C VAL A 417 -18.69 -10.58 12.69
N THR A 418 -17.70 -9.98 13.34
CA THR A 418 -17.64 -8.53 13.59
C THR A 418 -17.66 -7.74 12.28
N SER A 419 -16.97 -8.21 11.25
CA SER A 419 -16.92 -7.56 9.94
C SER A 419 -18.26 -7.63 9.21
N CYS A 420 -18.96 -8.77 9.26
CA CYS A 420 -20.32 -8.89 8.74
C CYS A 420 -21.29 -7.93 9.44
N PHE A 421 -21.20 -7.78 10.77
CA PHE A 421 -22.00 -6.80 11.52
C PHE A 421 -21.63 -5.36 11.17
N GLY A 422 -20.34 -5.06 11.08
CA GLY A 422 -19.82 -3.75 10.66
C GLY A 422 -20.29 -3.36 9.27
N PHE A 423 -20.19 -4.27 8.30
CA PHE A 423 -20.66 -4.10 6.93
C PHE A 423 -22.16 -3.86 6.87
N ALA A 424 -22.96 -4.75 7.49
CA ALA A 424 -24.43 -4.63 7.49
C ALA A 424 -24.94 -3.35 8.17
N THR A 425 -24.22 -2.86 9.19
CA THR A 425 -24.54 -1.60 9.85
C THR A 425 -24.06 -0.38 9.07
N CYS A 426 -22.96 -0.48 8.31
CA CYS A 426 -22.53 0.59 7.40
C CYS A 426 -23.56 0.86 6.30
N MET A 427 -24.21 -0.18 5.79
CA MET A 427 -25.30 -0.08 4.81
C MET A 427 -26.56 0.60 5.35
N ARG A 428 -26.78 0.64 6.67
CA ARG A 428 -27.99 1.23 7.29
C ARG A 428 -27.77 2.69 7.70
N THR A 429 -28.67 3.57 7.26
CA THR A 429 -28.60 5.04 7.49
C THR A 429 -29.10 5.50 8.88
N LYS A 430 -29.56 4.59 9.74
CA LYS A 430 -30.18 4.97 11.03
C LYS A 430 -29.14 5.44 12.06
N LYS A 431 -29.48 6.42 12.91
CA LYS A 431 -28.62 6.93 14.01
C LYS A 431 -28.10 5.82 14.94
N ARG A 432 -28.92 4.80 15.24
CA ARG A 432 -28.53 3.62 16.03
C ARG A 432 -27.41 2.80 15.37
N SER A 433 -27.30 2.86 14.04
CA SER A 433 -26.26 2.15 13.29
C SER A 433 -24.85 2.66 13.61
N LYS A 434 -24.68 3.96 13.87
CA LYS A 434 -23.38 4.53 14.27
C LYS A 434 -22.87 3.94 15.58
N ILE A 435 -23.74 3.79 16.58
CA ILE A 435 -23.37 3.18 17.88
C ILE A 435 -22.87 1.74 17.67
N ILE A 436 -23.59 0.96 16.85
CA ILE A 436 -23.20 -0.42 16.55
C ILE A 436 -21.88 -0.46 15.77
N GLN A 437 -21.64 0.50 14.86
CA GLN A 437 -20.34 0.62 14.18
C GLN A 437 -19.21 0.94 15.17
N TYR A 438 -19.39 1.88 16.12
CA TYR A 438 -18.38 2.15 17.16
C TYR A 438 -18.06 0.89 17.97
N VAL A 439 -19.07 0.14 18.38
CA VAL A 439 -18.89 -1.12 19.09
C VAL A 439 -18.15 -2.14 18.21
N SER A 440 -18.54 -2.28 16.94
CA SER A 440 -17.94 -3.24 16.00
C SER A 440 -16.47 -2.91 15.73
N VAL A 441 -16.13 -1.63 15.49
CA VAL A 441 -14.74 -1.19 15.27
C VAL A 441 -13.90 -1.42 16.53
N THR A 442 -14.45 -1.10 17.72
CA THR A 442 -13.75 -1.33 18.99
C THR A 442 -13.49 -2.82 19.21
N MET A 443 -14.48 -3.67 18.93
CA MET A 443 -14.31 -5.13 19.01
C MET A 443 -13.28 -5.64 18.02
N ALA A 444 -13.30 -5.17 16.77
CA ALA A 444 -12.29 -5.53 15.77
C ALA A 444 -10.88 -5.12 16.22
N LEU A 445 -10.73 -3.94 16.83
CA LEU A 445 -9.46 -3.47 17.37
C LEU A 445 -8.96 -4.36 18.49
N LEU A 446 -9.83 -4.71 19.44
CA LEU A 446 -9.48 -5.62 20.53
C LEU A 446 -9.10 -7.01 20.02
N ILE A 447 -9.83 -7.54 19.04
CA ILE A 447 -9.55 -8.83 18.41
C ILE A 447 -8.14 -8.82 17.82
N TRP A 448 -7.82 -7.84 16.97
CA TRP A 448 -6.55 -7.84 16.23
C TRP A 448 -5.34 -7.41 17.06
N VAL A 449 -5.50 -6.49 18.02
CA VAL A 449 -4.45 -6.18 19.01
C VAL A 449 -4.13 -7.42 19.86
N THR A 450 -5.13 -8.22 20.20
CA THR A 450 -4.92 -9.49 20.92
C THR A 450 -4.33 -10.56 20.00
N ALA A 451 -4.73 -10.59 18.73
CA ALA A 451 -4.31 -11.62 17.78
C ALA A 451 -2.81 -11.54 17.45
N VAL A 452 -2.26 -10.33 17.27
CA VAL A 452 -0.86 -10.12 16.88
C VAL A 452 0.12 -10.90 17.79
N PRO A 453 0.13 -10.76 19.13
CA PRO A 453 1.01 -11.55 19.98
C PRO A 453 0.88 -13.07 19.86
N PHE A 454 -0.35 -13.60 19.72
CA PHE A 454 -0.57 -15.04 19.58
C PHE A 454 -0.11 -15.56 18.22
N LEU A 455 -0.36 -14.80 17.16
CA LEU A 455 0.04 -15.14 15.81
C LEU A 455 1.56 -15.04 15.66
N SER A 456 2.19 -13.99 16.19
CA SER A 456 3.65 -13.90 16.28
C SER A 456 4.24 -15.06 17.06
N TYR A 457 3.63 -15.48 18.18
CA TYR A 457 4.11 -16.64 18.94
C TYR A 457 4.01 -17.95 18.14
N ILE A 458 2.94 -18.18 17.39
CA ILE A 458 2.82 -19.38 16.53
C ILE A 458 3.85 -19.34 15.41
N VAL A 459 4.00 -18.20 14.73
CA VAL A 459 4.98 -18.03 13.66
C VAL A 459 6.40 -18.25 14.20
N ASP A 460 6.75 -17.65 15.33
CA ASP A 460 8.08 -17.80 15.94
C ASP A 460 8.32 -19.24 16.44
N SER A 461 7.33 -19.90 17.04
CA SER A 461 7.47 -21.30 17.49
C SER A 461 7.54 -22.30 16.32
N ALA A 462 6.90 -21.99 15.20
CA ALA A 462 7.00 -22.76 13.96
C ALA A 462 8.35 -22.56 13.26
N ILE A 463 8.93 -21.36 13.33
CA ILE A 463 10.27 -21.04 12.81
C ILE A 463 11.38 -21.65 13.69
N LEU A 464 11.24 -21.56 15.02
CA LEU A 464 12.20 -22.12 15.98
C LEU A 464 12.09 -23.65 16.08
N GLY A 465 10.93 -24.21 15.76
CA GLY A 465 10.71 -25.64 15.57
C GLY A 465 11.31 -26.12 14.26
N TYR A 466 12.63 -26.10 14.13
CA TYR A 466 13.34 -26.79 13.06
C TYR A 466 12.86 -28.25 13.03
N THR A 467 12.01 -28.58 12.07
CA THR A 467 11.92 -29.97 11.63
C THR A 467 13.28 -30.30 11.03
N PRO A 468 13.91 -31.44 11.40
CA PRO A 468 15.22 -31.85 10.87
C PRO A 468 15.29 -31.87 9.33
N ASP A 469 14.13 -31.89 8.70
CA ASP A 469 13.82 -32.02 7.28
C ASP A 469 13.86 -30.67 6.53
N GLY A 470 13.96 -29.54 7.24
CA GLY A 470 14.26 -28.19 6.70
C GLY A 470 13.28 -27.57 5.69
N SER A 471 12.22 -28.25 5.25
CA SER A 471 11.64 -27.95 3.92
C SER A 471 10.19 -27.48 3.86
N THR A 472 9.40 -27.38 4.94
CA THR A 472 7.94 -27.16 4.76
C THR A 472 7.22 -26.19 5.70
N VAL A 473 7.78 -25.79 6.85
CA VAL A 473 7.00 -25.05 7.86
C VAL A 473 6.97 -23.53 7.61
N ALA A 474 8.11 -22.90 7.28
CA ALA A 474 8.22 -21.43 7.20
C ALA A 474 7.29 -20.76 6.16
N ASN A 475 6.99 -21.47 5.07
CA ASN A 475 6.28 -20.89 3.93
C ASN A 475 4.76 -20.77 4.17
N GLN A 476 4.12 -21.72 4.87
CA GLN A 476 2.67 -21.69 5.07
C GLN A 476 2.20 -20.63 6.09
N ASP A 477 3.12 -19.91 6.74
CA ASP A 477 2.82 -18.90 7.75
C ASP A 477 2.85 -17.46 7.21
N ALA A 478 3.34 -17.24 5.98
CA ALA A 478 3.37 -15.91 5.35
C ALA A 478 1.96 -15.32 5.13
N ASN A 479 0.99 -16.14 4.69
CA ASN A 479 -0.42 -15.72 4.55
C ASN A 479 -1.00 -15.27 5.89
N LEU A 480 -0.77 -16.08 6.92
CA LEU A 480 -1.26 -15.83 8.26
C LEU A 480 -0.65 -14.55 8.83
N PHE A 481 0.65 -14.37 8.68
CA PHE A 481 1.36 -13.16 9.10
C PHE A 481 0.87 -11.92 8.36
N PHE A 482 0.92 -11.93 7.03
CA PHE A 482 0.56 -10.78 6.20
C PHE A 482 -0.90 -10.36 6.40
N SER A 483 -1.81 -11.33 6.37
CA SER A 483 -3.24 -11.08 6.51
C SER A 483 -3.61 -10.55 7.89
N THR A 484 -2.88 -10.96 8.93
CA THR A 484 -3.01 -10.40 10.28
C THR A 484 -2.66 -8.91 10.31
N TRP A 485 -1.54 -8.53 9.71
CA TRP A 485 -1.09 -7.14 9.68
C TRP A 485 -1.99 -6.25 8.82
N ILE A 486 -2.47 -6.74 7.68
CA ILE A 486 -3.48 -6.01 6.90
C ILE A 486 -4.74 -5.82 7.74
N SER A 487 -5.20 -6.86 8.43
CA SER A 487 -6.39 -6.76 9.27
C SER A 487 -6.24 -5.69 10.37
N VAL A 488 -5.07 -5.63 11.03
CA VAL A 488 -4.74 -4.56 11.99
C VAL A 488 -4.82 -3.18 11.34
N LEU A 489 -4.16 -3.01 10.19
CA LEU A 489 -4.12 -1.75 9.45
C LEU A 489 -5.52 -1.31 9.03
N VAL A 490 -6.33 -2.22 8.51
CA VAL A 490 -7.72 -1.96 8.09
C VAL A 490 -8.58 -1.54 9.28
N VAL A 491 -8.40 -2.14 10.46
CA VAL A 491 -9.12 -1.72 11.67
C VAL A 491 -8.71 -0.31 12.11
N ILE A 492 -7.43 0.04 12.02
CA ILE A 492 -6.97 1.42 12.30
C ILE A 492 -7.61 2.41 11.32
N LEU A 493 -7.64 2.07 10.03
CA LEU A 493 -8.31 2.88 9.01
C LEU A 493 -9.82 2.99 9.27
N LEU A 494 -10.47 1.95 9.79
CA LEU A 494 -11.88 1.99 10.21
C LEU A 494 -12.07 2.95 11.39
N VAL A 495 -11.21 2.89 12.41
CA VAL A 495 -11.20 3.83 13.55
C VAL A 495 -11.08 5.26 13.01
N THR A 496 -10.05 5.53 12.21
CA THR A 496 -9.80 6.82 11.57
C THR A 496 -11.03 7.36 10.83
N ASN A 497 -11.59 6.57 9.92
CA ASN A 497 -12.73 6.97 9.10
C ASN A 497 -14.01 7.17 9.91
N LEU A 498 -14.18 6.40 10.99
CA LEU A 498 -15.34 6.51 11.87
C LEU A 498 -15.30 7.76 12.74
N PHE A 499 -14.11 8.17 13.18
CA PHE A 499 -13.90 9.40 13.96
C PHE A 499 -13.72 10.65 13.11
N GLN A 500 -13.72 10.52 11.77
CA GLN A 500 -13.36 11.62 10.85
C GLN A 500 -12.03 12.26 11.26
N ALA A 501 -11.09 11.42 11.69
CA ALA A 501 -9.78 11.87 12.12
C ALA A 501 -9.06 12.51 10.93
N SER A 502 -8.28 13.56 11.17
CA SER A 502 -7.43 14.12 10.12
C SER A 502 -6.41 13.07 9.65
N VAL A 503 -5.91 13.19 8.42
CA VAL A 503 -4.86 12.29 7.89
C VAL A 503 -3.69 12.21 8.88
N VAL A 504 -3.21 13.37 9.36
CA VAL A 504 -2.14 13.44 10.37
C VAL A 504 -2.49 12.67 11.64
N THR A 505 -3.72 12.80 12.15
CA THR A 505 -4.17 12.05 13.34
C THR A 505 -4.15 10.54 13.08
N SER A 506 -4.54 10.13 11.87
CA SER A 506 -4.55 8.74 11.43
C SER A 506 -3.15 8.15 11.40
N ASP A 507 -2.21 8.91 10.85
CA ASP A 507 -0.80 8.52 10.77
C ASP A 507 -0.18 8.38 12.16
N TRP A 508 -0.55 9.25 13.12
CA TRP A 508 -0.15 9.10 14.52
C TRP A 508 -0.74 7.86 15.19
N VAL A 509 -2.01 7.52 14.92
CA VAL A 509 -2.62 6.29 15.43
C VAL A 509 -1.92 5.07 14.82
N LEU A 510 -1.65 5.11 13.51
CA LEU A 510 -0.96 4.04 12.80
C LEU A 510 0.45 3.82 13.37
N LEU A 511 1.20 4.92 13.56
CA LEU A 511 2.52 4.88 14.20
C LEU A 511 2.43 4.32 15.62
N ALA A 512 1.44 4.72 16.42
CA ALA A 512 1.25 4.19 17.76
C ALA A 512 1.03 2.66 17.73
N THR A 513 0.19 2.16 16.82
CA THR A 513 -0.08 0.73 16.70
C THR A 513 1.17 -0.05 16.28
N PHE A 514 1.90 0.40 15.26
CA PHE A 514 3.16 -0.25 14.86
C PHE A 514 4.20 -0.23 15.99
N SER A 515 4.26 0.87 16.76
CA SER A 515 5.17 1.00 17.89
C SER A 515 4.84 0.01 19.02
N PHE A 516 3.57 -0.14 19.39
CA PHE A 516 3.15 -1.12 20.38
C PHE A 516 3.27 -2.56 19.89
N ALA A 517 3.05 -2.79 18.59
CA ALA A 517 3.24 -4.10 18.01
C ALA A 517 4.73 -4.48 17.94
N LEU A 518 5.63 -3.53 17.65
CA LEU A 518 7.09 -3.72 17.80
C LEU A 518 7.44 -4.08 19.24
N MET A 519 6.88 -3.35 20.22
CA MET A 519 7.11 -3.63 21.64
C MET A 519 6.63 -5.03 22.01
N GLY A 520 5.40 -5.40 21.64
CA GLY A 520 4.83 -6.72 21.92
C GLY A 520 5.65 -7.85 21.29
N SER A 521 6.05 -7.68 20.03
CA SER A 521 6.89 -8.64 19.31
C SER A 521 8.26 -8.78 19.98
N SER A 522 8.88 -7.67 20.39
CA SER A 522 10.16 -7.68 21.11
C SER A 522 10.05 -8.39 22.47
N MET A 523 8.92 -8.23 23.18
CA MET A 523 8.67 -8.92 24.45
C MET A 523 8.47 -10.43 24.27
N VAL A 524 7.73 -10.84 23.24
CA VAL A 524 7.56 -12.25 22.89
C VAL A 524 8.90 -12.88 22.52
N TYR A 525 9.64 -12.22 21.62
CA TYR A 525 10.97 -12.67 21.20
C TYR A 525 11.96 -12.76 22.38
N SER A 526 11.91 -11.80 23.30
CA SER A 526 12.74 -11.86 24.51
C SER A 526 12.37 -13.02 25.43
N ARG A 527 11.12 -13.51 25.41
CA ARG A 527 10.69 -14.68 26.21
C ARG A 527 11.03 -16.00 25.52
N THR A 528 10.89 -16.08 24.20
CA THR A 528 11.24 -17.29 23.44
C THR A 528 12.74 -17.57 23.46
N MET A 529 13.56 -16.53 23.68
CA MET A 529 14.99 -16.66 23.98
C MET A 529 15.32 -17.09 25.41
N ASN A 530 14.39 -17.62 26.20
CA ASN A 530 14.74 -18.30 27.45
C ASN A 530 14.99 -19.78 27.16
N SER A 531 16.17 -20.30 27.49
CA SER A 531 16.44 -21.74 27.39
C SER A 531 16.10 -22.37 28.72
N THR A 532 15.35 -23.47 28.68
CA THR A 532 15.28 -24.37 29.83
C THR A 532 16.60 -25.12 29.92
N GLU A 533 17.29 -24.96 31.03
CA GLU A 533 18.45 -25.77 31.36
C GLU A 533 18.14 -26.58 32.61
N THR A 534 18.46 -27.86 32.59
CA THR A 534 18.46 -28.66 33.81
C THR A 534 19.64 -28.24 34.68
N ASP A 535 19.36 -27.79 35.90
CA ASP A 535 20.37 -27.54 36.93
C ASP A 535 21.12 -28.84 37.31
N GLU A 536 22.15 -28.73 38.15
CA GLU A 536 22.91 -29.89 38.64
C GLU A 536 22.05 -30.90 39.44
N LEU A 537 20.85 -30.51 39.86
CA LEU A 537 19.87 -31.37 40.53
C LEU A 537 18.83 -31.96 39.56
N GLY A 538 18.92 -31.67 38.26
CA GLY A 538 17.98 -32.13 37.23
C GLY A 538 16.67 -31.34 37.16
N ASN A 539 16.54 -30.21 37.84
CA ASN A 539 15.38 -29.33 37.72
C ASN A 539 15.55 -28.43 36.49
N GLU A 540 14.53 -28.34 35.65
CA GLU A 540 14.48 -27.35 34.58
C GLU A 540 14.39 -25.94 35.17
N ILE A 541 15.46 -25.16 35.05
CA ILE A 541 15.50 -23.74 35.32
C ILE A 541 15.42 -22.99 34.00
N GLU A 542 14.47 -22.08 33.86
CA GLU A 542 14.48 -21.11 32.77
C GLU A 542 15.65 -20.13 32.99
N VAL A 543 16.73 -20.32 32.24
CA VAL A 543 17.83 -19.37 32.21
C VAL A 543 17.64 -18.48 30.98
N PRO A 544 17.57 -17.14 31.13
CA PRO A 544 17.53 -16.27 29.96
C PRO A 544 18.80 -16.49 29.13
N LEU A 545 18.69 -16.83 27.83
CA LEU A 545 19.89 -17.07 26.99
C LEU A 545 20.82 -15.85 27.01
N CYS A 546 20.24 -14.64 27.11
CA CYS A 546 20.98 -13.38 27.18
C CYS A 546 22.00 -13.30 28.33
N THR A 547 21.86 -14.11 29.38
CA THR A 547 22.79 -14.16 30.52
C THR A 547 23.95 -15.13 30.33
N LYS A 548 23.82 -16.16 29.46
CA LYS A 548 24.75 -17.30 29.43
C LYS A 548 25.88 -17.19 28.39
N TYR A 549 25.67 -16.54 27.24
CA TYR A 549 26.73 -16.34 26.23
C TYR A 549 27.24 -14.89 26.16
N ILE A 550 28.02 -14.51 27.17
CA ILE A 550 28.44 -13.14 27.48
C ILE A 550 29.20 -12.42 26.35
N HIS A 551 29.92 -13.14 25.48
CA HIS A 551 30.78 -12.51 24.46
C HIS A 551 30.20 -12.46 23.04
N LEU A 552 29.32 -13.39 22.66
CA LEU A 552 28.75 -13.45 21.30
C LEU A 552 27.25 -13.06 21.22
N GLN A 553 26.46 -13.13 22.30
CA GLN A 553 25.03 -12.77 22.29
C GLN A 553 24.72 -11.35 22.79
N LYS A 554 25.71 -10.60 23.30
CA LYS A 554 25.51 -9.27 23.90
C LYS A 554 24.95 -8.22 22.94
N THR A 555 25.16 -8.35 21.63
CA THR A 555 24.64 -7.43 20.62
C THR A 555 23.17 -7.70 20.27
N SER A 556 22.78 -8.98 20.16
CA SER A 556 21.40 -9.35 19.82
C SER A 556 20.41 -8.96 20.91
N CYS A 557 20.74 -9.23 22.18
CA CYS A 557 19.90 -8.84 23.31
C CYS A 557 19.76 -7.31 23.45
N LYS A 558 20.81 -6.55 23.09
CA LYS A 558 20.76 -5.09 23.04
C LYS A 558 19.82 -4.57 21.96
N GLY A 559 19.80 -5.17 20.77
CA GLY A 559 18.89 -4.73 19.70
C GLY A 559 17.42 -5.06 20.00
N VAL A 560 17.11 -6.21 20.60
CA VAL A 560 15.75 -6.54 21.06
C VAL A 560 15.31 -5.58 22.16
N THR A 561 16.17 -5.32 23.14
CA THR A 561 15.91 -4.37 24.23
C THR A 561 15.71 -2.95 23.68
N LEU A 562 16.55 -2.51 22.74
CA LEU A 562 16.42 -1.21 22.07
C LEU A 562 15.09 -1.12 21.33
N SER A 563 14.69 -2.17 20.62
CA SER A 563 13.42 -2.23 19.87
C SER A 563 12.20 -2.18 20.79
N MET A 564 12.26 -2.84 21.94
CA MET A 564 11.23 -2.77 22.98
C MET A 564 11.07 -1.33 23.50
N TYR A 565 12.18 -0.67 23.85
CA TYR A 565 12.14 0.72 24.31
C TYR A 565 11.69 1.67 23.20
N LEU A 566 12.18 1.48 21.97
CA LEU A 566 11.76 2.23 20.80
C LEU A 566 10.25 2.15 20.64
N GLY A 567 9.68 0.94 20.60
CA GLY A 567 8.24 0.72 20.49
C GLY A 567 7.43 1.34 21.63
N PHE A 568 7.92 1.25 22.88
CA PHE A 568 7.25 1.88 24.03
C PHE A 568 7.24 3.41 23.94
N PHE A 569 8.41 4.04 23.77
CA PHE A 569 8.52 5.50 23.75
C PHE A 569 7.80 6.10 22.54
N SER A 570 8.01 5.55 21.35
CA SER A 570 7.33 6.02 20.15
C SER A 570 5.82 5.79 20.20
N GLY A 571 5.36 4.68 20.81
CA GLY A 571 3.95 4.40 21.04
C GLY A 571 3.29 5.45 21.93
N ILE A 572 3.91 5.77 23.07
CA ILE A 572 3.42 6.81 23.99
C ILE A 572 3.45 8.19 23.33
N THR A 573 4.56 8.57 22.68
CA THR A 573 4.66 9.86 22.00
C THR A 573 3.58 9.99 20.92
N SER A 574 3.31 8.93 20.17
CA SER A 574 2.28 8.92 19.12
C SER A 574 0.86 9.02 19.70
N MET A 575 0.58 8.37 20.82
CA MET A 575 -0.69 8.55 21.55
C MET A 575 -0.84 9.99 22.07
N ILE A 576 0.21 10.58 22.64
CA ILE A 576 0.20 11.98 23.08
C ILE A 576 -0.08 12.90 21.90
N MET A 577 0.60 12.71 20.76
CA MET A 577 0.38 13.52 19.55
C MET A 577 -1.03 13.33 18.97
N THR A 578 -1.59 12.12 19.05
CA THR A 578 -2.99 11.85 18.67
C THR A 578 -3.95 12.67 19.53
N LEU A 579 -3.72 12.74 20.85
CA LEU A 579 -4.54 13.54 21.77
C LEU A 579 -4.32 15.05 21.59
N LEU A 580 -3.12 15.45 21.20
CA LEU A 580 -2.72 16.81 20.88
C LEU A 580 -3.03 17.20 19.43
N PHE A 581 -4.03 16.61 18.78
CA PHE A 581 -4.40 16.90 17.37
C PHE A 581 -4.73 18.38 17.07
N ARG A 582 -4.90 19.21 18.11
CA ARG A 582 -5.10 20.67 17.99
C ARG A 582 -3.79 21.48 18.01
N CYS A 583 -2.66 20.85 18.34
CA CYS A 583 -1.37 21.49 18.23
C CYS A 583 -1.08 21.81 16.76
N GLY A 584 -0.50 22.98 16.49
CA GLY A 584 -0.20 23.39 15.12
C GLY A 584 0.73 22.40 14.41
N PRO A 585 0.74 22.36 13.07
CA PRO A 585 1.51 21.39 12.28
C PRO A 585 3.03 21.48 12.53
N LEU A 586 3.53 22.60 13.05
CA LEU A 586 4.93 22.76 13.45
C LEU A 586 5.35 21.81 14.57
N ILE A 587 4.50 21.60 15.58
CA ILE A 587 4.81 20.71 16.71
C ILE A 587 4.83 19.26 16.23
N HIS A 588 3.85 18.88 15.40
CA HIS A 588 3.80 17.56 14.78
C HIS A 588 5.01 17.32 13.86
N PHE A 589 5.41 18.30 13.05
CA PHE A 589 6.61 18.24 12.21
C PHE A 589 7.88 18.00 13.04
N CYS A 590 8.14 18.83 14.05
CA CYS A 590 9.33 18.67 14.89
C CYS A 590 9.37 17.30 15.59
N THR A 591 8.22 16.83 16.08
CA THR A 591 8.12 15.52 16.74
C THR A 591 8.38 14.38 15.75
N ALA A 592 7.76 14.45 14.57
CA ALA A 592 7.94 13.44 13.52
C ALA A 592 9.40 13.38 13.05
N CYS A 593 10.08 14.52 12.87
CA CYS A 593 11.51 14.57 12.55
C CYS A 593 12.38 13.93 13.64
N CYS A 594 12.13 14.24 14.92
CA CYS A 594 12.84 13.61 16.04
C CYS A 594 12.66 12.08 16.05
N LEU A 595 11.42 11.62 15.84
CA LEU A 595 11.12 10.19 15.76
C LEU A 595 11.78 9.56 14.52
N ALA A 596 11.77 10.22 13.35
CA ALA A 596 12.41 9.71 12.15
C ALA A 596 13.92 9.49 12.33
N VAL A 597 14.61 10.39 13.04
CA VAL A 597 16.02 10.20 13.40
C VAL A 597 16.18 9.02 14.36
N PHE A 598 15.30 8.89 15.36
CA PHE A 598 15.37 7.81 16.35
C PHE A 598 15.07 6.43 15.75
N TRP A 599 14.06 6.32 14.89
CA TRP A 599 13.78 5.11 14.11
C TRP A 599 14.89 4.83 13.09
N GLY A 600 15.39 5.84 12.36
CA GLY A 600 16.45 5.65 11.37
C GLY A 600 17.76 5.14 11.99
N THR A 601 18.15 5.69 13.14
CA THR A 601 19.30 5.19 13.92
C THR A 601 19.08 3.79 14.47
N SER A 602 17.86 3.47 14.91
CA SER A 602 17.52 2.12 15.39
C SER A 602 17.52 1.10 14.24
N VAL A 603 16.97 1.46 13.09
CA VAL A 603 17.01 0.66 11.85
C VAL A 603 18.44 0.41 11.44
N ALA A 604 19.31 1.43 11.45
CA ALA A 604 20.72 1.26 11.16
C ALA A 604 21.37 0.29 12.16
N PHE A 605 21.09 0.43 13.46
CA PHE A 605 21.62 -0.47 14.48
C PHE A 605 21.17 -1.94 14.29
N ILE A 606 19.89 -2.17 13.99
CA ILE A 606 19.32 -3.51 13.80
C ILE A 606 19.80 -4.12 12.48
N THR A 607 19.78 -3.33 11.39
CA THR A 607 20.14 -3.79 10.04
C THR A 607 21.63 -4.07 9.90
N PHE A 608 22.50 -3.21 10.45
CA PHE A 608 23.95 -3.34 10.30
C PHE A 608 24.62 -4.15 11.42
N SER A 609 23.85 -4.57 12.43
CA SER A 609 24.29 -5.59 13.39
C SER A 609 24.36 -6.94 12.68
N LYS A 610 25.55 -7.26 12.16
CA LYS A 610 26.00 -8.43 11.37
C LYS A 610 25.65 -9.84 11.90
N LYS A 611 24.74 -9.97 12.86
CA LYS A 611 24.52 -11.20 13.64
C LYS A 611 23.07 -11.55 13.91
N TYR A 612 22.14 -10.83 13.28
CA TYR A 612 20.79 -11.32 13.12
C TYR A 612 20.79 -12.18 11.85
N ASP A 613 21.19 -13.45 11.99
CA ASP A 613 20.80 -14.45 11.00
C ASP A 613 19.27 -14.37 10.91
N THR A 614 18.80 -13.92 9.73
CA THR A 614 17.51 -14.13 9.02
C THR A 614 16.16 -14.17 9.77
N ASP A 615 16.10 -14.43 11.08
CA ASP A 615 14.88 -14.76 11.81
C ASP A 615 14.24 -13.54 12.51
N ALA A 616 14.84 -12.36 12.42
CA ALA A 616 14.31 -11.12 12.99
C ALA A 616 13.29 -10.40 12.08
N GLY A 617 12.62 -11.13 11.17
CA GLY A 617 11.75 -10.55 10.14
C GLY A 617 10.71 -9.57 10.70
N LEU A 618 9.99 -9.96 11.75
CA LEU A 618 8.93 -9.11 12.30
C LEU A 618 9.46 -7.84 12.98
N LEU A 619 10.54 -7.96 13.76
CA LEU A 619 11.21 -6.82 14.39
C LEU A 619 11.69 -5.83 13.33
N TYR A 620 12.30 -6.38 12.28
CA TYR A 620 12.85 -5.65 11.16
C TYR A 620 11.80 -4.89 10.35
N PHE A 621 10.71 -5.56 9.94
CA PHE A 621 9.63 -4.90 9.21
C PHE A 621 8.94 -3.83 10.05
N SER A 622 8.76 -4.08 11.35
CA SER A 622 8.18 -3.09 12.26
C SER A 622 9.08 -1.86 12.40
N CYS A 623 10.41 -2.05 12.43
CA CYS A 623 11.41 -0.97 12.40
C CYS A 623 11.35 -0.12 11.14
N TRP A 624 11.28 -0.74 9.97
CA TRP A 624 11.15 0.01 8.72
C TRP A 624 9.79 0.68 8.55
N ALA A 625 8.71 -0.01 8.91
CA ALA A 625 7.36 0.56 8.86
C ALA A 625 7.28 1.82 9.72
N GLY A 626 7.77 1.77 10.97
CA GLY A 626 7.81 2.95 11.86
C GLY A 626 8.71 4.07 11.33
N CYS A 627 9.85 3.74 10.72
CA CYS A 627 10.73 4.72 10.09
C CYS A 627 10.06 5.42 8.89
N LEU A 628 9.45 4.66 7.98
CA LEU A 628 8.75 5.22 6.82
C LEU A 628 7.54 6.07 7.24
N LEU A 629 6.78 5.63 8.25
CA LEU A 629 5.64 6.39 8.80
C LEU A 629 6.05 7.72 9.43
N THR A 630 7.17 7.74 10.16
CA THR A 630 7.66 8.99 10.77
C THR A 630 8.16 9.98 9.73
N ILE A 631 8.73 9.48 8.63
CA ILE A 631 9.11 10.31 7.47
C ILE A 631 7.86 10.85 6.76
N ASP A 632 6.85 10.00 6.51
CA ASP A 632 5.60 10.45 5.89
C ASP A 632 4.91 11.51 6.76
N LEU A 633 4.80 11.28 8.07
CA LEU A 633 4.33 12.27 9.05
C LEU A 633 5.11 13.59 8.96
N ALA A 634 6.44 13.54 8.90
CA ALA A 634 7.27 14.73 8.79
C ALA A 634 7.00 15.48 7.48
N THR A 635 6.98 14.78 6.35
CA THR A 635 6.75 15.39 5.04
C THR A 635 5.35 15.98 4.93
N MET A 636 4.31 15.28 5.41
CA MET A 636 2.92 15.78 5.41
C MET A 636 2.77 17.03 6.27
N ASN A 637 3.34 17.05 7.47
CA ASN A 637 3.27 18.24 8.33
C ASN A 637 4.08 19.40 7.74
N PHE A 638 5.22 19.15 7.10
CA PHE A 638 5.96 20.17 6.35
C PHE A 638 5.12 20.78 5.22
N VAL A 639 4.46 19.92 4.41
CA VAL A 639 3.54 20.36 3.34
C VAL A 639 2.44 21.26 3.90
N MET A 640 1.86 20.90 5.06
CA MET A 640 0.84 21.71 5.71
C MET A 640 1.37 23.08 6.17
N ILE A 641 2.60 23.14 6.71
CA ILE A 641 3.24 24.40 7.13
C ILE A 641 3.44 25.32 5.92
N VAL A 642 3.97 24.79 4.80
CA VAL A 642 4.17 25.55 3.57
C VAL A 642 2.84 26.10 3.05
N ARG A 643 1.79 25.27 2.99
CA ARG A 643 0.45 25.71 2.58
C ARG A 643 -0.11 26.83 3.46
N GLN A 644 0.05 26.72 4.78
CA GLN A 644 -0.39 27.76 5.70
C GLN A 644 0.39 29.06 5.52
N TYR A 645 1.69 28.98 5.20
CA TYR A 645 2.52 30.14 4.92
C TYR A 645 2.10 30.83 3.62
N GLU A 646 1.90 30.07 2.53
CA GLU A 646 1.44 30.60 1.24
C GLU A 646 0.08 31.27 1.36
N LYS A 647 -0.87 30.64 2.05
CA LYS A 647 -2.20 31.23 2.29
C LYS A 647 -2.11 32.56 3.05
N LYS A 648 -1.26 32.63 4.08
CA LYS A 648 -1.01 33.88 4.82
C LYS A 648 -0.37 34.93 3.95
N LYS A 649 0.58 34.56 3.10
CA LYS A 649 1.23 35.46 2.16
C LYS A 649 0.21 36.05 1.17
N ALA A 650 -0.60 35.21 0.52
CA ALA A 650 -1.65 35.65 -0.40
C ALA A 650 -2.67 36.58 0.28
N SER A 651 -3.06 36.28 1.53
CA SER A 651 -3.97 37.17 2.28
C SER A 651 -3.36 38.55 2.59
N ARG A 652 -2.03 38.62 2.81
CA ARG A 652 -1.33 39.89 3.02
C ARG A 652 -1.20 40.68 1.73
N GLU A 653 -0.94 40.00 0.61
CA GLU A 653 -0.88 40.62 -0.71
C GLU A 653 -2.25 41.20 -1.11
N HIS A 654 -3.33 40.46 -0.91
CA HIS A 654 -4.70 40.97 -1.10
C HIS A 654 -5.00 42.16 -0.18
N ALA A 655 -4.71 42.06 1.13
CA ALA A 655 -4.92 43.18 2.04
C ALA A 655 -4.12 44.43 1.63
N SER A 656 -2.89 44.26 1.13
CA SER A 656 -2.08 45.38 0.64
C SER A 656 -2.61 45.98 -0.67
N GLN A 657 -3.26 45.17 -1.53
CA GLN A 657 -3.91 45.67 -2.75
C GLN A 657 -5.18 46.44 -2.40
N ASP A 658 -5.97 45.96 -1.45
CA ASP A 658 -7.18 46.65 -0.99
C ASP A 658 -6.83 47.99 -0.32
N GLU A 659 -5.77 48.02 0.51
CA GLU A 659 -5.25 49.27 1.08
C GLU A 659 -4.79 50.25 -0.02
N ALA A 660 -4.08 49.77 -1.05
CA ALA A 660 -3.63 50.60 -2.16
C ALA A 660 -4.75 51.10 -3.08
N VAL A 661 -5.87 50.38 -3.19
CA VAL A 661 -7.06 50.83 -3.94
C VAL A 661 -7.89 51.83 -3.12
N SER A 662 -7.83 51.74 -1.78
CA SER A 662 -8.54 52.64 -0.87
C SER A 662 -7.87 54.01 -0.66
N SER A 663 -6.57 54.11 -0.93
CA SER A 663 -5.74 55.32 -0.85
C SER A 663 -5.68 56.07 -2.17
#